data_AF-A0A7C8EQ50-F1
#
_entry.id   AF-A0A7C8EQ50-F1
#
_cell.length_a   1.000
_cell.length_b   1.000
_cell.length_c   1.000
_cell.angle_alpha   90.00
_cell.angle_beta   90.00
_cell.angle_gamma   90.00
#
_symmetry.space_group_name_H-M   'P 1'
#
loop_
_entity.id
_entity.type
_entity.pdbx_description
1 polymer ?
#
loop_
_entity_poly.entity_id
_entity_poly.type
_entity_poly.pdbx_seq_one_letter_code
_entity_poly.pdbx_strand_id
1 'polypeptide(L)'
;MQKSKERPAGGILAQIVAKSVQTGRIAKERLGVTAGGYLERGWVIANHKLVSFHAAFISSVMNLPETVEGKLATLKFMFLSMETVISAVIVYLSWHIGIAIHEMGHYVTAAKLTALNKNSQEAADAMVEKDSFTKAMWYAKIFLTIPWGGFEGVKKEEGNYAPDAPYNLAVAASGPIWSAYLAMVALPVAIVCLVLGLMLGSEATIYVGRFFLAPGVVGLLDRFLADRGKLKEFRRRERIAREQAGRAAEAISEESWLAKAAQVKETMLKTRIQSVTLKDGTKVEAPWQFRNCAMGGRHTEKEYPESNISMQESMFMPLSAKTYEDAQEMTVKLQYRLKEIIESAPGAKVMGIGLEGGLAPYIDKEPQDKVPEQRMWRFMKQAILDCEYTPGVDVAIALDPAASELENAYREETGQKDSVGMYRFWRDKSKVDMSRDEVLGLYVEAMENGIPVLSIEDGFGEIDHEGWKLLMYGDKKRNIEGLADKIFVIGDDLVTTKDENIEACAKNGEINATLIKANQIGTLSETILAMLTSLAYGAELVVSHRSKSPNDPFEAEISTAMNALGMKAGGGANTERLQKYGRVMEIIALAKAGRKEITDERRKEVEDNLKELISTLTGKQDVELAADAAEVDIAGLLLRMLAIEAVSGTEEATNAGIPSAAATIFLGKTGIIRFKGSTPLGTSAGVDEAIHYVDSIIRPGNMTQKYPDLFTDAGDGTWRFRKDLEFANIKAKNNTELLDLWRKSARYAGMGCMDAVEHIETVLAEAFTGKSLAQLGSLLEVDRELLKLESREAVSAGIIGADATNEEKIHAMQRKGVLGMNAILSLSLALGRAVAAKDGKELWQLIREMAGETMAKFVAANTSDSDKKDPAALKAMDFDELKALFTGTAQEAIKQDKKIYELLRKELTVYPV
;
A
#
# COMPACT_ATOMS: atom_id res chain seq x y z
N MET A 1 16.81 81.51 7.82
CA MET A 1 15.35 81.71 7.62
C MET A 1 14.76 80.33 7.32
N GLN A 2 14.39 79.51 8.30
CA GLN A 2 13.20 79.53 9.17
C GLN A 2 11.86 79.29 8.43
N LYS A 3 11.20 78.19 8.83
CA LYS A 3 9.79 77.74 8.65
C LYS A 3 9.42 77.17 7.27
N SER A 4 8.65 76.08 7.14
CA SER A 4 7.99 75.20 8.11
C SER A 4 7.71 73.83 7.47
N LYS A 5 7.81 72.78 8.29
CA LYS A 5 7.45 71.40 8.00
C LYS A 5 5.93 71.22 7.98
N GLU A 6 5.40 70.66 6.90
CA GLU A 6 4.21 69.80 6.94
C GLU A 6 4.52 68.50 6.17
N ARG A 7 4.42 67.38 6.88
CA ARG A 7 4.52 66.01 6.32
C ARG A 7 3.14 65.57 5.86
N PRO A 8 2.99 64.87 4.73
CA PRO A 8 1.69 64.38 4.27
C PRO A 8 1.21 63.22 5.17
N ALA A 9 -0.06 63.29 5.58
CA ALA A 9 -0.76 62.36 6.47
C ALA A 9 -1.03 60.95 5.88
N GLY A 10 -0.21 60.48 4.93
CA GLY A 10 -0.29 59.13 4.35
C GLY A 10 0.60 58.08 5.02
N GLY A 11 1.61 58.50 5.80
CA GLY A 11 2.60 57.59 6.40
C GLY A 11 2.20 56.95 7.73
N ILE A 12 1.25 57.54 8.47
CA ILE A 12 0.89 57.10 9.83
C ILE A 12 -0.03 55.88 9.78
N LEU A 13 -0.96 55.79 8.83
CA LEU A 13 -1.81 54.59 8.68
C LEU A 13 -0.99 53.36 8.24
N ALA A 14 -0.03 53.55 7.32
CA ALA A 14 0.86 52.49 6.88
C ALA A 14 1.84 52.05 7.98
N GLN A 15 2.35 52.97 8.81
CA GLN A 15 3.20 52.61 9.96
C GLN A 15 2.43 52.00 11.13
N ILE A 16 1.16 52.35 11.35
CA ILE A 16 0.31 51.73 12.37
C ILE A 16 -0.07 50.30 11.96
N VAL A 17 -0.39 50.08 10.68
CA VAL A 17 -0.64 48.74 10.13
C VAL A 17 0.64 47.89 10.12
N ALA A 18 1.79 48.47 9.76
CA ALA A 18 3.07 47.74 9.79
C ALA A 18 3.53 47.40 11.22
N LYS A 19 3.35 48.31 12.19
CA LYS A 19 3.63 48.01 13.60
C LYS A 19 2.67 46.98 14.17
N SER A 20 1.36 47.03 13.91
CA SER A 20 0.43 46.02 14.43
C SER A 20 0.72 44.62 13.87
N VAL A 21 1.15 44.53 12.61
CA VAL A 21 1.58 43.28 11.97
C VAL A 21 2.90 42.76 12.56
N GLN A 22 3.83 43.65 12.94
CA GLN A 22 5.13 43.26 13.52
C GLN A 22 5.03 42.90 15.02
N THR A 23 4.23 43.63 15.81
CA THR A 23 3.97 43.27 17.23
C THR A 23 3.17 41.97 17.34
N GLY A 24 2.25 41.71 16.39
CA GLY A 24 1.53 40.45 16.27
C GLY A 24 2.42 39.26 15.84
N ARG A 25 3.60 39.52 15.26
CA ARG A 25 4.58 38.49 14.88
C ARG A 25 5.50 38.10 16.04
N ILE A 26 5.90 39.07 16.87
CA ILE A 26 6.78 38.83 18.03
C ILE A 26 6.02 38.18 19.20
N ALA A 27 4.71 38.44 19.34
CA ALA A 27 3.86 37.71 20.28
C ALA A 27 3.59 36.24 19.85
N LYS A 28 3.83 35.91 18.57
CA LYS A 28 3.52 34.62 17.93
C LYS A 28 4.56 33.53 18.21
N GLU A 29 5.78 33.89 18.59
CA GLU A 29 6.87 32.94 18.87
C GLU A 29 6.99 32.57 20.37
N ARG A 30 6.35 33.33 21.28
CA ARG A 30 6.48 33.10 22.74
C ARG A 30 5.28 32.44 23.40
N LEU A 31 4.15 32.29 22.71
CA LEU A 31 2.96 31.61 23.20
C LEU A 31 2.53 30.62 22.11
N GLY A 32 2.83 29.34 22.30
CA GLY A 32 2.52 28.28 21.35
C GLY A 32 1.01 28.14 21.10
N VAL A 33 0.47 28.96 20.21
CA VAL A 33 -0.94 28.96 19.82
C VAL A 33 -1.01 28.75 18.30
N THR A 34 -1.73 27.70 17.93
CA THR A 34 -2.02 27.29 16.55
C THR A 34 -2.68 28.40 15.75
N ALA A 35 -2.24 28.59 14.51
CA ALA A 35 -2.87 29.52 13.57
C ALA A 35 -4.20 28.95 13.08
N GLY A 36 -5.26 29.19 13.84
CA GLY A 36 -6.63 28.83 13.48
C GLY A 36 -7.62 29.42 14.48
N GLY A 37 -7.86 30.73 14.40
CA GLY A 37 -8.81 31.37 15.30
C GLY A 37 -8.66 32.88 15.36
N TYR A 38 -9.14 33.58 14.34
CA TYR A 38 -9.55 34.98 14.50
C TYR A 38 -10.87 35.19 13.76
N LEU A 39 -11.89 34.54 14.29
CA LEU A 39 -13.28 34.96 14.44
C LEU A 39 -13.90 33.84 15.29
N GLU A 40 -13.65 33.88 16.60
CA GLU A 40 -14.45 33.09 17.54
C GLU A 40 -15.92 33.44 17.33
N ARG A 41 -16.80 32.44 17.42
CA ARG A 41 -18.20 32.49 16.98
C ARG A 41 -18.94 33.75 17.48
N GLY A 42 -18.57 34.32 18.63
CA GLY A 42 -19.16 35.51 19.26
C GLY A 42 -19.15 36.82 18.45
N TRP A 43 -18.36 36.92 17.38
CA TRP A 43 -18.26 38.16 16.60
C TRP A 43 -19.25 38.27 15.44
N VAL A 44 -19.90 37.17 15.02
CA VAL A 44 -20.82 37.18 13.87
C VAL A 44 -22.01 38.11 14.15
N ILE A 45 -22.67 37.95 15.29
CA ILE A 45 -23.85 38.75 15.66
C ILE A 45 -23.48 40.20 15.94
N ALA A 46 -22.33 40.43 16.59
CA ALA A 46 -21.79 41.77 16.79
C ALA A 46 -21.55 42.48 15.45
N ASN A 47 -20.97 41.79 14.47
CA ASN A 47 -20.76 42.31 13.12
C ASN A 47 -22.07 42.56 12.39
N HIS A 48 -23.06 41.66 12.45
CA HIS A 48 -24.36 41.85 11.81
C HIS A 48 -25.09 43.09 12.35
N LYS A 49 -25.06 43.29 13.68
CA LYS A 49 -25.62 44.49 14.34
C LYS A 49 -24.85 45.76 13.95
N LEU A 50 -23.52 45.72 14.02
CA LEU A 50 -22.66 46.87 13.74
C LEU A 50 -22.74 47.32 12.28
N VAL A 51 -22.70 46.38 11.34
CA VAL A 51 -22.83 46.67 9.90
C VAL A 51 -24.23 47.19 9.58
N SER A 52 -25.28 46.58 10.16
CA SER A 52 -26.65 47.09 10.02
C SER A 52 -26.77 48.53 10.51
N PHE A 53 -26.16 48.86 11.65
CA PHE A 53 -26.09 50.22 12.18
C PHE A 53 -25.44 51.19 11.20
N HIS A 54 -24.25 50.88 10.70
CA HIS A 54 -23.55 51.76 9.76
C HIS A 54 -24.32 51.92 8.45
N ALA A 55 -24.83 50.82 7.87
CA ALA A 55 -25.58 50.87 6.62
C ALA A 55 -26.87 51.68 6.75
N ALA A 56 -27.63 51.51 7.84
CA ALA A 56 -28.89 52.24 8.06
C ALA A 56 -28.67 53.73 8.32
N PHE A 57 -27.70 54.09 9.17
CA PHE A 57 -27.45 55.48 9.54
C PHE A 57 -26.68 56.24 8.46
N ILE A 58 -25.64 55.68 7.85
CA ILE A 58 -24.91 56.37 6.77
C ILE A 58 -25.83 56.61 5.56
N SER A 59 -26.69 55.63 5.25
CA SER A 59 -27.64 55.78 4.14
C SER A 59 -28.72 56.84 4.36
N SER A 60 -28.94 57.30 5.60
CA SER A 60 -29.88 58.40 5.89
C SER A 60 -29.47 59.71 5.23
N VAL A 61 -28.17 59.90 4.93
CA VAL A 61 -27.68 61.09 4.21
C VAL A 61 -28.26 61.19 2.80
N MET A 62 -28.71 60.08 2.20
CA MET A 62 -29.38 60.11 0.90
C MET A 62 -30.77 60.78 0.95
N ASN A 63 -31.31 61.03 2.14
CA ASN A 63 -32.57 61.73 2.34
C ASN A 63 -32.38 63.12 2.96
N LEU A 64 -31.15 63.65 2.91
CA LEU A 64 -30.83 64.95 3.49
C LEU A 64 -31.56 66.07 2.72
N PRO A 65 -32.38 66.90 3.39
CA PRO A 65 -33.02 68.04 2.73
C PRO A 65 -31.96 69.03 2.22
N GLU A 66 -32.22 69.65 1.06
CA GLU A 66 -31.33 70.66 0.47
C GLU A 66 -31.07 71.87 1.37
N THR A 67 -31.87 72.05 2.42
CA THR A 67 -31.76 73.13 3.42
C THR A 67 -30.75 72.87 4.53
N VAL A 68 -30.14 71.68 4.60
CA VAL A 68 -29.20 71.30 5.67
C VAL A 68 -27.75 71.50 5.24
N GLU A 69 -27.12 72.58 5.72
CA GLU A 69 -25.71 72.90 5.44
C GLU A 69 -24.80 72.72 6.68
N GLY A 70 -23.65 72.09 6.48
CA GLY A 70 -22.58 71.96 7.48
C GLY A 70 -22.65 70.72 8.38
N LYS A 71 -21.48 70.28 8.88
CA LYS A 71 -21.29 68.98 9.58
C LYS A 71 -22.23 68.78 10.78
N LEU A 72 -22.45 69.82 11.58
CA LEU A 72 -23.29 69.73 12.78
C LEU A 72 -24.77 69.57 12.43
N ALA A 73 -25.23 70.24 11.37
CA ALA A 73 -26.62 70.17 10.93
C ALA A 73 -26.93 68.79 10.32
N THR A 74 -26.00 68.23 9.53
CA THR A 74 -26.10 66.85 9.03
C THR A 74 -26.16 65.82 10.17
N LEU A 75 -25.31 65.95 11.20
CA LEU A 75 -25.34 65.04 12.35
C LEU A 75 -26.66 65.14 13.14
N LYS A 76 -27.20 66.36 13.32
CA LYS A 76 -28.52 66.55 13.95
C LYS A 76 -29.63 65.90 13.14
N PHE A 77 -29.57 66.00 11.81
CA PHE A 77 -30.53 65.31 10.94
C PHE A 77 -30.43 63.78 11.09
N MET A 78 -29.23 63.21 11.04
CA MET A 78 -29.02 61.76 11.11
C MET A 78 -29.40 61.15 12.47
N PHE A 79 -29.17 61.88 13.59
CA PHE A 79 -29.27 61.31 14.94
C PHE A 79 -30.35 61.95 15.83
N LEU A 80 -30.92 63.09 15.47
CA LEU A 80 -31.92 63.82 16.28
C LEU A 80 -33.18 64.21 15.49
N SER A 81 -33.52 63.46 14.43
CA SER A 81 -34.73 63.68 13.63
C SER A 81 -35.57 62.39 13.49
N MET A 82 -36.66 62.44 12.71
CA MET A 82 -37.45 61.26 12.38
C MET A 82 -36.62 60.18 11.64
N GLU A 83 -35.55 60.59 10.95
CA GLU A 83 -34.59 59.65 10.34
C GLU A 83 -33.91 58.74 11.35
N THR A 84 -33.77 59.16 12.61
CA THR A 84 -33.24 58.30 13.67
C THR A 84 -34.16 57.12 13.91
N VAL A 85 -35.47 57.35 13.92
CA VAL A 85 -36.48 56.30 14.14
C VAL A 85 -36.50 55.34 12.95
N ILE A 86 -36.51 55.86 11.73
CA ILE A 86 -36.48 55.05 10.51
C ILE A 86 -35.19 54.22 10.44
N SER A 87 -34.04 54.84 10.70
CA SER A 87 -32.75 54.16 10.73
C SER A 87 -32.73 53.09 11.82
N ALA A 88 -33.26 53.35 13.02
CA ALA A 88 -33.36 52.35 14.08
C ALA A 88 -34.23 51.13 13.69
N VAL A 89 -35.35 51.36 12.99
CA VAL A 89 -36.20 50.28 12.44
C VAL A 89 -35.44 49.47 11.38
N ILE A 90 -34.75 50.14 10.45
CA ILE A 90 -33.93 49.47 9.42
C ILE A 90 -32.81 48.66 10.08
N VAL A 91 -32.13 49.21 11.09
CA VAL A 91 -31.12 48.47 11.86
C VAL A 91 -31.76 47.21 12.40
N TYR A 92 -32.84 47.35 13.17
CA TYR A 92 -33.53 46.24 13.82
C TYR A 92 -33.86 45.14 12.81
N LEU A 93 -34.57 45.46 11.74
CA LEU A 93 -34.97 44.46 10.74
C LEU A 93 -33.76 43.85 10.02
N SER A 94 -32.77 44.65 9.65
CA SER A 94 -31.58 44.20 8.93
C SER A 94 -30.78 43.15 9.71
N TRP A 95 -30.47 43.41 10.99
CA TRP A 95 -29.65 42.46 11.75
C TRP A 95 -30.43 41.18 12.08
N HIS A 96 -31.75 41.26 12.27
CA HIS A 96 -32.60 40.08 12.44
C HIS A 96 -32.65 39.22 11.17
N ILE A 97 -32.86 39.84 10.00
CA ILE A 97 -32.87 39.14 8.71
C ILE A 97 -31.51 38.50 8.43
N GLY A 98 -30.42 39.21 8.68
CA GLY A 98 -29.06 38.70 8.47
C GLY A 98 -28.75 37.48 9.33
N ILE A 99 -29.03 37.54 10.64
CA ILE A 99 -28.85 36.39 11.54
C ILE A 99 -29.79 35.24 11.16
N ALA A 100 -31.05 35.54 10.85
CA ALA A 100 -32.03 34.52 10.46
C ALA A 100 -31.53 33.70 9.27
N ILE A 101 -31.07 34.37 8.21
CA ILE A 101 -30.56 33.72 7.00
C ILE A 101 -29.29 32.92 7.30
N HIS A 102 -28.34 33.51 8.05
CA HIS A 102 -27.06 32.87 8.36
C HIS A 102 -27.24 31.58 9.17
N GLU A 103 -27.99 31.65 10.27
CA GLU A 103 -28.19 30.52 11.17
C GLU A 103 -29.15 29.48 10.59
N MET A 104 -30.15 29.91 9.80
CA MET A 104 -30.98 28.98 9.04
C MET A 104 -30.13 28.19 8.03
N GLY A 105 -29.13 28.83 7.42
CA GLY A 105 -28.16 28.16 6.55
C GLY A 105 -27.41 27.04 7.27
N HIS A 106 -26.91 27.32 8.48
CA HIS A 106 -26.28 26.31 9.35
C HIS A 106 -27.24 25.17 9.69
N TYR A 107 -28.45 25.49 10.15
CA TYR A 107 -29.44 24.52 10.59
C TYR A 107 -29.89 23.59 9.46
N VAL A 108 -30.27 24.15 8.30
CA VAL A 108 -30.73 23.38 7.14
C VAL A 108 -29.61 22.51 6.57
N THR A 109 -28.37 22.99 6.59
CA THR A 109 -27.23 22.20 6.14
C THR A 109 -26.91 21.07 7.12
N ALA A 110 -27.03 21.31 8.43
CA ALA A 110 -26.86 20.27 9.45
C ALA A 110 -27.95 19.19 9.35
N ALA A 111 -29.21 19.59 9.12
CA ALA A 111 -30.33 18.66 8.90
C ALA A 111 -30.11 17.77 7.66
N LYS A 112 -29.66 18.36 6.54
CA LYS A 112 -29.35 17.62 5.31
C LYS A 112 -28.21 16.61 5.46
N LEU A 113 -27.28 16.89 6.36
CA LEU A 113 -26.10 16.05 6.61
C LEU A 113 -26.31 15.07 7.77
N THR A 114 -27.55 14.91 8.25
CA THR A 114 -27.89 14.05 9.40
C THR A 114 -27.00 14.33 10.62
N ALA A 115 -26.64 15.60 10.82
CA ALA A 115 -25.67 16.03 11.82
C ALA A 115 -26.33 16.67 13.05
N LEU A 116 -27.65 16.81 13.09
CA LEU A 116 -28.35 17.34 14.27
C LEU A 116 -28.41 16.30 15.39
N ASN A 117 -28.69 16.75 16.63
CA ASN A 117 -29.03 15.83 17.71
C ASN A 117 -30.28 14.99 17.35
N LYS A 118 -30.38 13.79 17.94
CA LYS A 118 -31.40 12.78 17.57
C LYS A 118 -32.82 13.35 17.49
N ASN A 119 -33.26 14.09 18.50
CA ASN A 119 -34.62 14.65 18.57
C ASN A 119 -34.86 15.72 17.48
N SER A 120 -33.86 16.55 17.18
CA SER A 120 -33.99 17.61 16.17
C SER A 120 -33.84 17.06 14.75
N GLN A 121 -33.07 15.99 14.58
CA GLN A 121 -32.94 15.27 13.32
C GLN A 121 -34.26 14.56 12.96
N GLU A 122 -34.85 13.83 13.90
CA GLU A 122 -36.17 13.19 13.72
C GLU A 122 -37.26 14.22 13.38
N ALA A 123 -37.25 15.39 14.03
CA ALA A 123 -38.17 16.48 13.72
C ALA A 123 -37.94 17.10 12.33
N ALA A 124 -36.69 17.22 11.89
CA ALA A 124 -36.34 17.72 10.57
C ALA A 124 -36.67 16.71 9.46
N ASP A 125 -36.39 15.44 9.67
CA ASP A 125 -36.66 14.34 8.74
C ASP A 125 -38.18 14.15 8.55
N ALA A 126 -38.97 14.28 9.63
CA ALA A 126 -40.43 14.26 9.57
C ALA A 126 -41.04 15.38 8.70
N MET A 127 -40.28 16.46 8.43
CA MET A 127 -40.71 17.55 7.55
C MET A 127 -40.38 17.28 6.06
N VAL A 128 -39.50 16.32 5.75
CA VAL A 128 -39.09 15.99 4.38
C VAL A 128 -40.26 15.39 3.57
N GLU A 129 -41.12 14.62 4.22
CA GLU A 129 -42.28 13.94 3.60
C GLU A 129 -43.57 14.78 3.58
N LYS A 130 -43.57 15.98 4.15
CA LYS A 130 -44.75 16.87 4.22
C LYS A 130 -44.94 17.69 2.95
N ASP A 131 -46.15 18.21 2.77
CA ASP A 131 -46.54 19.07 1.66
C ASP A 131 -45.78 20.42 1.66
N SER A 132 -45.77 21.09 0.50
CA SER A 132 -45.02 22.34 0.30
C SER A 132 -45.47 23.50 1.20
N PHE A 133 -46.74 23.54 1.59
CA PHE A 133 -47.26 24.61 2.47
C PHE A 133 -46.78 24.41 3.91
N THR A 134 -46.83 23.18 4.42
CA THR A 134 -46.29 22.83 5.74
C THR A 134 -44.78 23.10 5.83
N LYS A 135 -44.02 22.78 4.77
CA LYS A 135 -42.59 23.12 4.67
C LYS A 135 -42.33 24.63 4.69
N ALA A 136 -43.13 25.40 3.95
CA ALA A 136 -43.01 26.86 3.94
C ALA A 136 -43.27 27.46 5.34
N MET A 137 -44.29 26.96 6.05
CA MET A 137 -44.58 27.36 7.42
C MET A 137 -43.46 26.96 8.40
N TRP A 138 -42.82 25.82 8.19
CA TRP A 138 -41.67 25.38 8.98
C TRP A 138 -40.45 26.27 8.76
N TYR A 139 -40.10 26.59 7.51
CA TYR A 139 -39.03 27.56 7.21
C TYR A 139 -39.34 28.96 7.76
N ALA A 140 -40.60 29.41 7.69
CA ALA A 140 -41.03 30.67 8.30
C ALA A 140 -40.86 30.65 9.82
N LYS A 141 -41.20 29.53 10.48
CA LYS A 141 -40.97 29.34 11.92
C LYS A 141 -39.48 29.38 12.26
N ILE A 142 -38.61 28.74 11.48
CA ILE A 142 -37.15 28.83 11.66
C ILE A 142 -36.70 30.28 11.53
N PHE A 143 -37.01 30.93 10.41
CA PHE A 143 -36.61 32.30 10.12
C PHE A 143 -37.01 33.29 11.22
N LEU A 144 -38.23 33.14 11.75
CA LEU A 144 -38.71 33.98 12.84
C LEU A 144 -38.01 33.63 14.15
N THR A 145 -37.86 32.38 14.54
CA THR A 145 -37.45 32.04 15.93
C THR A 145 -35.94 31.88 16.14
N ILE A 146 -35.19 31.60 15.06
CA ILE A 146 -33.74 31.35 15.13
C ILE A 146 -32.89 32.56 15.57
N PRO A 147 -33.21 33.84 15.26
CA PRO A 147 -32.41 34.99 15.68
C PRO A 147 -32.41 35.24 17.19
N TRP A 148 -33.27 34.51 17.93
CA TRP A 148 -33.34 34.56 19.38
C TRP A 148 -32.93 33.23 20.03
N GLY A 149 -32.55 32.22 19.24
CA GLY A 149 -32.24 30.88 19.71
C GLY A 149 -33.45 30.12 20.23
N GLY A 150 -34.66 30.49 19.79
CA GLY A 150 -35.91 29.88 20.22
C GLY A 150 -36.34 28.67 19.39
N PHE A 151 -35.55 28.29 18.37
CA PHE A 151 -35.84 27.14 17.52
C PHE A 151 -35.26 25.85 18.11
N GLU A 152 -35.98 24.74 17.92
CA GLU A 152 -35.59 23.42 18.44
C GLU A 152 -34.25 22.96 17.83
N GLY A 153 -33.34 22.48 18.69
CA GLY A 153 -32.01 22.05 18.26
C GLY A 153 -31.03 23.19 18.00
N VAL A 154 -31.31 24.42 18.43
CA VAL A 154 -30.36 25.56 18.38
C VAL A 154 -29.94 25.92 19.80
N LYS A 155 -28.63 25.87 20.08
CA LYS A 155 -28.05 26.24 21.37
C LYS A 155 -27.66 27.71 21.40
N LYS A 156 -27.93 28.35 22.54
CA LYS A 156 -27.49 29.72 22.83
C LYS A 156 -26.25 29.68 23.72
N GLU A 157 -25.07 29.90 23.13
CA GLU A 157 -23.79 29.92 23.84
C GLU A 157 -23.04 31.22 23.55
N GLU A 158 -22.65 31.95 24.61
CA GLU A 158 -21.84 33.18 24.55
C GLU A 158 -22.37 34.26 23.58
N GLY A 159 -23.68 34.28 23.36
CA GLY A 159 -24.35 35.24 22.47
C GLY A 159 -24.57 34.77 21.03
N ASN A 160 -24.24 33.51 20.68
CA ASN A 160 -24.49 32.89 19.36
C ASN A 160 -25.62 31.88 19.37
N TYR A 161 -26.14 31.56 18.18
CA TYR A 161 -27.27 30.67 17.97
C TYR A 161 -26.90 29.54 17.00
N ALA A 162 -26.19 28.52 17.45
CA ALA A 162 -25.72 27.44 16.56
C ALA A 162 -26.58 26.18 16.66
N PRO A 163 -26.75 25.40 15.57
CA PRO A 163 -27.36 24.08 15.66
C PRO A 163 -26.56 23.18 16.62
N ASP A 164 -27.26 22.43 17.44
CA ASP A 164 -26.73 21.45 18.38
C ASP A 164 -26.27 20.20 17.62
N ALA A 165 -25.08 20.31 17.03
CA ALA A 165 -24.47 19.35 16.13
C ALA A 165 -22.95 19.27 16.39
N PRO A 166 -22.30 18.09 16.23
CA PRO A 166 -20.85 18.00 16.23
C PRO A 166 -20.27 18.87 15.11
N TYR A 167 -19.05 19.40 15.33
CA TYR A 167 -18.42 20.33 14.41
C TYR A 167 -18.22 19.70 13.02
N ASN A 168 -18.95 20.20 12.02
CA ASN A 168 -18.86 19.78 10.62
C ASN A 168 -18.45 20.98 9.75
N LEU A 169 -17.41 20.80 8.92
CA LEU A 169 -16.85 21.86 8.07
C LEU A 169 -17.87 22.38 7.03
N ALA A 170 -18.74 21.52 6.50
CA ALA A 170 -19.80 21.89 5.57
C ALA A 170 -20.88 22.73 6.25
N VAL A 171 -21.25 22.37 7.48
CA VAL A 171 -22.14 23.18 8.32
C VAL A 171 -21.48 24.52 8.59
N ALA A 172 -20.23 24.57 9.05
CA ALA A 172 -19.52 25.82 9.33
C ALA A 172 -19.34 26.74 8.10
N ALA A 173 -19.25 26.19 6.88
CA ALA A 173 -19.14 26.97 5.65
C ALA A 173 -20.49 27.48 5.11
N SER A 174 -21.61 26.92 5.55
CA SER A 174 -22.94 27.21 4.99
C SER A 174 -23.51 28.57 5.37
N GLY A 175 -23.37 29.03 6.62
CA GLY A 175 -23.86 30.36 7.04
C GLY A 175 -23.41 31.51 6.12
N PRO A 176 -22.10 31.68 5.87
CA PRO A 176 -21.60 32.69 4.92
C PRO A 176 -22.09 32.53 3.47
N ILE A 177 -22.43 31.31 3.04
CA ILE A 177 -23.00 31.07 1.70
C ILE A 177 -24.44 31.60 1.63
N TRP A 178 -25.24 31.35 2.67
CA TRP A 178 -26.60 31.86 2.78
C TRP A 178 -26.64 33.38 2.90
N SER A 179 -25.70 33.98 3.64
CA SER A 179 -25.47 35.43 3.65
C SER A 179 -25.14 36.01 2.27
N ALA A 180 -24.41 35.27 1.43
CA ALA A 180 -24.13 35.69 0.07
C ALA A 180 -25.40 35.71 -0.80
N TYR A 181 -26.31 34.74 -0.63
CA TYR A 181 -27.61 34.77 -1.31
C TYR A 181 -28.45 35.97 -0.88
N LEU A 182 -28.46 36.32 0.41
CA LEU A 182 -29.11 37.54 0.89
C LEU A 182 -28.54 38.78 0.20
N ALA A 183 -27.21 38.88 0.08
CA ALA A 183 -26.56 40.00 -0.62
C ALA A 183 -26.94 40.07 -2.11
N MET A 184 -26.94 38.92 -2.79
CA MET A 184 -27.28 38.84 -4.22
C MET A 184 -28.73 39.24 -4.52
N VAL A 185 -29.65 39.02 -3.58
CA VAL A 185 -31.06 39.43 -3.75
C VAL A 185 -31.26 40.88 -3.32
N ALA A 186 -30.74 41.27 -2.16
CA ALA A 186 -31.05 42.57 -1.56
C ALA A 186 -30.29 43.74 -2.21
N LEU A 187 -29.02 43.57 -2.62
CA LEU A 187 -28.23 44.67 -3.19
C LEU A 187 -28.75 45.17 -4.54
N PRO A 188 -29.15 44.32 -5.51
CA PRO A 188 -29.73 44.81 -6.76
C PRO A 188 -31.02 45.61 -6.54
N VAL A 189 -31.90 45.12 -5.66
CA VAL A 189 -33.14 45.83 -5.29
C VAL A 189 -32.81 47.18 -4.64
N ALA A 190 -31.85 47.20 -3.72
CA ALA A 190 -31.37 48.43 -3.10
C ALA A 190 -30.87 49.44 -4.12
N ILE A 191 -30.01 49.02 -5.05
CA ILE A 191 -29.44 49.90 -6.09
C ILE A 191 -30.54 50.48 -6.97
N VAL A 192 -31.46 49.64 -7.48
CA VAL A 192 -32.55 50.10 -8.35
C VAL A 192 -33.44 51.10 -7.62
N CYS A 193 -33.87 50.80 -6.39
CA CYS A 193 -34.73 51.69 -5.63
C CYS A 193 -34.03 53.00 -5.23
N LEU A 194 -32.75 52.96 -4.85
CA LEU A 194 -32.00 54.18 -4.50
C LEU A 194 -31.78 55.07 -5.73
N VAL A 195 -31.41 54.51 -6.87
CA VAL A 195 -31.20 55.27 -8.11
C VAL A 195 -32.52 55.89 -8.58
N LEU A 196 -33.60 55.10 -8.66
CA LEU A 196 -34.91 55.62 -9.07
C LEU A 196 -35.46 56.65 -8.07
N GLY A 197 -35.28 56.41 -6.76
CA GLY A 197 -35.71 57.32 -5.72
C GLY A 197 -35.01 58.68 -5.80
N LEU A 198 -33.69 58.69 -6.03
CA LEU A 198 -32.91 59.92 -6.21
C LEU A 198 -33.24 60.64 -7.53
N MET A 199 -33.46 59.90 -8.63
CA MET A 199 -33.82 60.49 -9.92
C MET A 199 -35.23 61.08 -9.94
N LEU A 200 -36.18 60.47 -9.24
CA LEU A 200 -37.59 60.85 -9.22
C LEU A 200 -37.96 61.72 -8.00
N GLY A 201 -37.02 61.99 -7.09
CA GLY A 201 -37.27 62.72 -5.85
C GLY A 201 -38.25 62.01 -4.90
N SER A 202 -38.32 60.68 -4.94
CA SER A 202 -39.28 59.90 -4.16
C SER A 202 -38.67 59.38 -2.86
N GLU A 203 -38.99 60.03 -1.74
CA GLU A 203 -38.55 59.62 -0.40
C GLU A 203 -38.96 58.17 -0.07
N ALA A 204 -40.19 57.78 -0.42
CA ALA A 204 -40.68 56.42 -0.22
C ALA A 204 -39.81 55.37 -0.92
N THR A 205 -39.38 55.66 -2.15
CA THR A 205 -38.52 54.74 -2.92
C THR A 205 -37.10 54.69 -2.34
N ILE A 206 -36.59 55.82 -1.84
CA ILE A 206 -35.31 55.89 -1.12
C ILE A 206 -35.37 55.03 0.15
N TYR A 207 -36.46 55.10 0.93
CA TYR A 207 -36.61 54.26 2.13
C TYR A 207 -36.62 52.77 1.84
N VAL A 208 -37.31 52.33 0.77
CA VAL A 208 -37.27 50.93 0.31
C VAL A 208 -35.84 50.54 -0.08
N GLY A 209 -35.15 51.38 -0.83
CA GLY A 209 -33.76 51.15 -1.22
C GLY A 209 -32.80 51.04 -0.01
N ARG A 210 -32.96 51.90 0.98
CA ARG A 210 -32.20 51.88 2.24
C ARG A 210 -32.48 50.63 3.07
N PHE A 211 -33.73 50.19 3.12
CA PHE A 211 -34.09 48.96 3.81
C PHE A 211 -33.38 47.75 3.22
N PHE A 212 -33.34 47.59 1.89
CA PHE A 212 -32.65 46.48 1.24
C PHE A 212 -31.11 46.61 1.24
N LEU A 213 -30.59 47.85 1.29
CA LEU A 213 -29.15 48.09 1.37
C LEU A 213 -28.54 47.50 2.64
N ALA A 214 -29.20 47.66 3.79
CA ALA A 214 -28.68 47.21 5.08
C ALA A 214 -28.45 45.68 5.16
N PRO A 215 -29.45 44.80 4.94
CA PRO A 215 -29.24 43.35 4.94
C PRO A 215 -28.35 42.88 3.79
N GLY A 216 -28.36 43.59 2.65
CA GLY A 216 -27.48 43.29 1.53
C GLY A 216 -25.99 43.49 1.84
N VAL A 217 -25.65 44.61 2.50
CA VAL A 217 -24.27 44.89 2.93
C VAL A 217 -23.84 43.97 4.07
N VAL A 218 -24.74 43.63 5.00
CA VAL A 218 -24.50 42.63 6.04
C VAL A 218 -24.13 41.28 5.43
N GLY A 219 -24.95 40.78 4.49
CA GLY A 219 -24.69 39.50 3.82
C GLY A 219 -23.39 39.50 3.02
N LEU A 220 -23.05 40.63 2.38
CA LEU A 220 -21.83 40.80 1.61
C LEU A 220 -20.58 40.75 2.50
N LEU A 221 -20.58 41.51 3.59
CA LEU A 221 -19.43 41.59 4.50
C LEU A 221 -19.23 40.29 5.29
N ASP A 222 -20.31 39.64 5.70
CA ASP A 222 -20.25 38.32 6.34
C ASP A 222 -19.58 37.28 5.42
N ARG A 223 -19.92 37.30 4.13
CA ARG A 223 -19.28 36.46 3.12
C ARG A 223 -17.80 36.80 2.87
N PHE A 224 -17.42 38.08 2.91
CA PHE A 224 -16.06 38.54 2.66
C PHE A 224 -15.10 38.29 3.83
N LEU A 225 -15.63 38.37 5.06
CA LEU A 225 -14.86 38.18 6.30
C LEU A 225 -14.78 36.71 6.72
N ALA A 226 -15.52 35.81 6.06
CA ALA A 226 -15.42 34.37 6.26
C ALA A 226 -14.02 33.81 5.92
N ASP A 227 -13.59 32.79 6.68
CA ASP A 227 -12.29 32.14 6.53
C ASP A 227 -12.09 31.56 5.11
N ARG A 228 -11.22 32.21 4.34
CA ARG A 228 -10.90 31.82 2.95
C ARG A 228 -10.26 30.43 2.86
N GLY A 229 -9.54 29.99 3.90
CA GLY A 229 -8.92 28.67 3.96
C GLY A 229 -9.98 27.57 4.06
N LYS A 230 -10.92 27.70 4.99
CA LYS A 230 -12.02 26.74 5.17
C LYS A 230 -12.95 26.66 3.96
N LEU A 231 -13.24 27.79 3.32
CA LEU A 231 -14.08 27.81 2.12
C LEU A 231 -13.39 27.17 0.91
N LYS A 232 -12.07 27.38 0.75
CA LYS A 232 -11.28 26.73 -0.31
C LYS A 232 -11.21 25.22 -0.10
N GLU A 233 -11.03 24.78 1.14
CA GLU A 233 -11.03 23.37 1.52
C GLU A 233 -12.40 22.70 1.30
N PHE A 234 -13.50 23.37 1.67
CA PHE A 234 -14.86 22.89 1.40
C PHE A 234 -15.13 22.74 -0.10
N ARG A 235 -14.79 23.75 -0.92
CA ARG A 235 -14.96 23.69 -2.39
C ARG A 235 -14.11 22.60 -3.04
N ARG A 236 -12.92 22.34 -2.49
CA ARG A 236 -12.07 21.23 -2.94
C ARG A 236 -12.77 19.90 -2.69
N ARG A 237 -13.32 19.69 -1.50
CA ARG A 237 -14.10 18.49 -1.16
C ARG A 237 -15.39 18.37 -1.98
N GLU A 238 -16.11 19.46 -2.22
CA GLU A 238 -17.33 19.46 -3.06
C GLU A 238 -17.01 19.10 -4.53
N ARG A 239 -15.88 19.58 -5.05
CA ARG A 239 -15.41 19.22 -6.39
C ARG A 239 -15.03 17.74 -6.46
N ILE A 240 -14.26 17.25 -5.49
CA ILE A 240 -13.89 15.84 -5.39
C ILE A 240 -15.16 14.98 -5.29
N ALA A 241 -16.12 15.35 -4.44
CA ALA A 241 -17.40 14.66 -4.30
C ALA A 241 -18.25 14.71 -5.57
N ARG A 242 -18.23 15.80 -6.36
CA ARG A 242 -18.91 15.85 -7.68
C ARG A 242 -18.21 15.00 -8.72
N GLU A 243 -16.88 15.00 -8.75
CA GLU A 243 -16.10 14.16 -9.66
C GLU A 243 -16.24 12.67 -9.30
N GLN A 244 -16.30 12.35 -8.01
CA GLN A 244 -16.60 11.01 -7.49
C GLN A 244 -18.05 10.61 -7.75
N ALA A 245 -19.03 11.50 -7.55
CA ALA A 245 -20.42 11.23 -7.89
C ALA A 245 -20.62 11.05 -9.40
N GLY A 246 -19.87 11.79 -10.22
CA GLY A 246 -19.81 11.59 -11.67
C GLY A 246 -19.21 10.24 -12.05
N ARG A 247 -18.07 9.87 -11.44
CA ARG A 247 -17.44 8.56 -11.64
C ARG A 247 -18.25 7.39 -11.09
N ALA A 248 -18.91 7.55 -9.95
CA ALA A 248 -19.83 6.58 -9.37
C ALA A 248 -21.08 6.43 -10.24
N ALA A 249 -21.60 7.52 -10.81
CA ALA A 249 -22.70 7.47 -11.77
C ALA A 249 -22.29 6.81 -13.10
N GLU A 250 -21.04 6.96 -13.55
CA GLU A 250 -20.48 6.20 -14.68
C GLU A 250 -20.20 4.72 -14.34
N ALA A 251 -19.84 4.42 -13.09
CA ALA A 251 -19.59 3.06 -12.60
C ALA A 251 -20.88 2.26 -12.36
N ILE A 252 -21.99 2.95 -12.09
CA ILE A 252 -23.37 2.43 -12.26
C ILE A 252 -23.68 2.38 -13.77
N SER A 253 -22.79 1.79 -14.57
CA SER A 253 -23.21 1.19 -15.83
C SER A 253 -23.80 -0.19 -15.49
N GLU A 254 -24.89 -0.57 -16.15
CA GLU A 254 -25.61 -1.85 -15.94
C GLU A 254 -24.75 -3.11 -16.23
N GLU A 255 -23.46 -2.95 -16.54
CA GLU A 255 -22.54 -4.02 -16.89
C GLU A 255 -21.95 -4.69 -15.65
N SER A 256 -22.08 -6.03 -15.58
CA SER A 256 -21.58 -6.85 -14.47
C SER A 256 -20.06 -6.73 -14.31
N TRP A 257 -19.54 -6.99 -13.11
CA TRP A 257 -18.09 -6.99 -12.86
C TRP A 257 -17.34 -7.94 -13.79
N LEU A 258 -17.92 -9.11 -14.08
CA LEU A 258 -17.34 -10.10 -15.00
C LEU A 258 -17.06 -9.54 -16.40
N ALA A 259 -17.89 -8.61 -16.90
CA ALA A 259 -17.67 -7.96 -18.18
C ALA A 259 -16.49 -6.95 -18.13
N LYS A 260 -16.31 -6.27 -16.99
CA LYS A 260 -15.28 -5.25 -16.79
C LYS A 260 -13.91 -5.83 -16.40
N ALA A 261 -13.90 -6.97 -15.71
CA ALA A 261 -12.70 -7.57 -15.12
C ALA A 261 -11.58 -7.78 -16.16
N ALA A 262 -11.92 -8.27 -17.37
CA ALA A 262 -10.96 -8.46 -18.45
C ALA A 262 -10.26 -7.15 -18.88
N GLN A 263 -11.00 -6.04 -18.95
CA GLN A 263 -10.44 -4.73 -19.29
C GLN A 263 -9.53 -4.21 -18.17
N VAL A 264 -9.91 -4.42 -16.92
CA VAL A 264 -9.10 -4.02 -15.76
C VAL A 264 -7.79 -4.83 -15.72
N LYS A 265 -7.88 -6.15 -15.94
CA LYS A 265 -6.73 -7.03 -16.08
C LYS A 265 -5.80 -6.57 -17.20
N GLU A 266 -6.33 -6.27 -18.39
CA GLU A 266 -5.54 -5.75 -19.52
C GLU A 266 -4.85 -4.43 -19.19
N THR A 267 -5.52 -3.54 -18.46
CA THR A 267 -4.94 -2.28 -17.98
C THR A 267 -3.77 -2.52 -17.03
N MET A 268 -3.92 -3.47 -16.09
CA MET A 268 -2.85 -3.85 -15.17
C MET A 268 -1.64 -4.48 -15.87
N LEU A 269 -1.86 -5.24 -16.94
CA LEU A 269 -0.77 -5.81 -17.73
C LEU A 269 0.08 -4.72 -18.41
N LYS A 270 -0.58 -3.67 -18.93
CA LYS A 270 0.07 -2.59 -19.70
C LYS A 270 0.63 -1.45 -18.85
N THR A 271 0.21 -1.34 -17.61
CA THR A 271 0.53 -0.20 -16.75
C THR A 271 1.01 -0.64 -15.36
N ARG A 272 1.60 0.29 -14.63
CA ARG A 272 2.05 0.13 -13.25
C ARG A 272 1.70 1.37 -12.45
N ILE A 273 1.67 1.28 -11.12
CA ILE A 273 1.34 2.40 -10.22
C ILE A 273 2.23 3.61 -10.52
N GLN A 274 3.51 3.37 -10.70
CA GLN A 274 4.50 4.39 -10.99
C GLN A 274 5.61 3.80 -11.85
N SER A 275 6.12 4.60 -12.77
CA SER A 275 7.27 4.25 -13.60
C SER A 275 8.25 5.42 -13.67
N VAL A 276 9.54 5.11 -13.71
CA VAL A 276 10.63 6.06 -13.84
C VAL A 276 11.60 5.55 -14.90
N THR A 277 11.98 6.43 -15.82
CA THR A 277 13.02 6.15 -16.80
C THR A 277 14.34 6.76 -16.33
N LEU A 278 15.37 5.93 -16.21
CA LEU A 278 16.73 6.33 -15.88
C LEU A 278 17.39 7.09 -17.05
N LYS A 279 18.53 7.75 -16.78
CA LYS A 279 19.31 8.47 -17.81
C LYS A 279 19.78 7.58 -18.96
N ASP A 280 20.02 6.30 -18.68
CA ASP A 280 20.43 5.30 -19.67
C ASP A 280 19.24 4.72 -20.47
N GLY A 281 18.02 5.20 -20.23
CA GLY A 281 16.79 4.73 -20.87
C GLY A 281 16.08 3.60 -20.12
N THR A 282 16.71 3.01 -19.10
CA THR A 282 16.12 1.89 -18.35
C THR A 282 14.83 2.30 -17.65
N LYS A 283 13.74 1.57 -17.88
CA LYS A 283 12.46 1.78 -17.20
C LYS A 283 12.36 0.92 -15.93
N VAL A 284 12.20 1.57 -14.79
CA VAL A 284 11.94 0.93 -13.49
C VAL A 284 10.50 1.19 -13.09
N GLU A 285 9.77 0.13 -12.77
CA GLU A 285 8.36 0.23 -12.43
C GLU A 285 8.06 -0.29 -11.02
N ALA A 286 7.13 0.39 -10.34
CA ALA A 286 6.64 -0.02 -9.05
C ALA A 286 5.50 -1.06 -9.23
N PRO A 287 5.63 -2.27 -8.67
CA PRO A 287 4.66 -3.36 -8.88
C PRO A 287 3.30 -3.04 -8.27
N TRP A 288 2.20 -3.61 -8.77
CA TRP A 288 0.89 -3.46 -8.13
C TRP A 288 0.91 -4.02 -6.70
N GLN A 289 0.28 -3.33 -5.75
CA GLN A 289 0.24 -3.79 -4.35
C GLN A 289 -0.92 -4.76 -4.13
N PHE A 290 -0.60 -5.95 -3.64
CA PHE A 290 -1.56 -6.94 -3.16
C PHE A 290 -1.61 -6.84 -1.63
N ARG A 291 -2.55 -6.05 -1.09
CA ARG A 291 -2.56 -5.65 0.32
C ARG A 291 -3.48 -6.50 1.17
N ASN A 292 -2.90 -7.42 1.92
CA ASN A 292 -3.62 -8.29 2.85
C ASN A 292 -4.24 -7.49 4.01
N CYS A 293 -5.55 -7.24 3.92
CA CYS A 293 -6.29 -6.40 4.87
C CYS A 293 -7.31 -7.18 5.71
N ALA A 294 -7.65 -8.41 5.31
CA ALA A 294 -8.44 -9.34 6.09
C ALA A 294 -7.91 -10.78 5.91
N MET A 295 -7.83 -11.54 7.00
CA MET A 295 -7.18 -12.85 7.03
C MET A 295 -8.03 -13.90 7.72
N GLY A 296 -7.77 -15.15 7.37
CA GLY A 296 -8.32 -16.35 7.99
C GLY A 296 -7.33 -17.50 7.90
N GLY A 297 -7.84 -18.71 7.69
CA GLY A 297 -7.04 -19.91 7.46
C GLY A 297 -6.03 -20.16 8.57
N ARG A 298 -4.82 -20.61 8.20
CA ARG A 298 -3.73 -20.86 9.17
C ARG A 298 -3.13 -19.58 9.73
N HIS A 299 -3.28 -18.44 9.05
CA HIS A 299 -2.70 -17.14 9.45
C HIS A 299 -3.34 -16.52 10.70
N THR A 300 -4.50 -17.03 11.13
CA THR A 300 -5.18 -16.58 12.35
C THR A 300 -5.39 -17.68 13.37
N GLU A 301 -5.07 -18.94 13.04
CA GLU A 301 -5.49 -20.10 13.83
C GLU A 301 -4.83 -20.17 15.20
N LYS A 302 -3.55 -19.82 15.26
CA LYS A 302 -2.78 -19.90 16.49
C LYS A 302 -3.04 -18.72 17.41
N GLU A 303 -3.05 -17.50 16.86
CA GLU A 303 -3.19 -16.26 17.62
C GLU A 303 -4.65 -15.93 17.95
N TYR A 304 -5.59 -16.29 17.06
CA TYR A 304 -7.01 -15.99 17.16
C TYR A 304 -7.86 -17.21 16.78
N PRO A 305 -7.86 -18.27 17.62
CA PRO A 305 -8.59 -19.51 17.34
C PRO A 305 -10.10 -19.26 17.18
N GLU A 306 -10.64 -18.18 17.73
CA GLU A 306 -12.06 -17.81 17.59
C GLU A 306 -12.41 -17.21 16.23
N SER A 307 -11.44 -16.74 15.43
CA SER A 307 -11.72 -16.29 14.06
C SER A 307 -12.29 -17.47 13.24
N ASN A 308 -13.32 -17.23 12.43
CA ASN A 308 -14.06 -18.30 11.75
C ASN A 308 -13.94 -18.28 10.22
N ILE A 309 -12.99 -17.51 9.69
CA ILE A 309 -12.70 -17.44 8.26
C ILE A 309 -11.70 -18.54 7.91
N SER A 310 -12.06 -19.43 6.97
CA SER A 310 -11.24 -20.57 6.53
C SER A 310 -10.28 -20.19 5.40
N MET A 311 -10.67 -19.28 4.51
CA MET A 311 -9.78 -18.77 3.46
C MET A 311 -8.68 -17.87 4.05
N GLN A 312 -7.46 -17.96 3.53
CA GLN A 312 -6.27 -17.42 4.17
C GLN A 312 -6.15 -15.90 4.08
N GLU A 313 -6.34 -15.31 2.89
CA GLU A 313 -6.18 -13.87 2.69
C GLU A 313 -7.26 -13.27 1.78
N SER A 314 -7.64 -12.03 2.12
CA SER A 314 -8.46 -11.17 1.28
C SER A 314 -7.84 -9.78 1.25
N MET A 315 -7.44 -9.39 0.04
CA MET A 315 -6.54 -8.28 -0.22
C MET A 315 -7.25 -7.15 -0.96
N PHE A 316 -6.87 -5.90 -0.68
CA PHE A 316 -7.22 -4.76 -1.52
C PHE A 316 -6.12 -4.48 -2.56
N MET A 317 -6.54 -4.18 -3.78
CA MET A 317 -5.66 -3.77 -4.89
C MET A 317 -5.98 -2.33 -5.28
N PRO A 318 -5.11 -1.34 -4.98
CA PRO A 318 -5.37 0.08 -5.24
C PRO A 318 -5.08 0.45 -6.70
N LEU A 319 -6.09 0.30 -7.57
CA LEU A 319 -5.98 0.47 -9.02
C LEU A 319 -5.82 1.94 -9.47
N SER A 320 -6.38 2.90 -8.73
CA SER A 320 -6.31 4.33 -9.12
C SER A 320 -5.15 5.11 -8.50
N ALA A 321 -4.34 4.48 -7.65
CA ALA A 321 -3.16 5.10 -7.03
C ALA A 321 -2.18 5.66 -8.08
N LYS A 322 -1.61 6.84 -7.81
CA LYS A 322 -0.66 7.51 -8.72
C LYS A 322 0.79 7.39 -8.27
N THR A 323 0.99 7.09 -6.99
CA THR A 323 2.28 6.86 -6.37
C THR A 323 2.17 5.68 -5.41
N TYR A 324 3.32 5.13 -5.02
CA TYR A 324 3.34 4.02 -4.08
C TYR A 324 2.85 4.44 -2.69
N GLU A 325 3.07 5.71 -2.34
CA GLU A 325 2.60 6.40 -1.15
C GLU A 325 1.08 6.55 -1.16
N ASP A 326 0.49 6.96 -2.30
CA ASP A 326 -0.98 7.01 -2.44
C ASP A 326 -1.60 5.64 -2.25
N ALA A 327 -0.99 4.59 -2.84
CA ALA A 327 -1.44 3.20 -2.67
C ALA A 327 -1.40 2.76 -1.19
N GLN A 328 -0.39 3.18 -0.44
CA GLN A 328 -0.32 2.96 1.02
C GLN A 328 -1.45 3.68 1.75
N GLU A 329 -1.64 4.97 1.48
CA GLU A 329 -2.70 5.76 2.12
C GLU A 329 -4.09 5.18 1.83
N MET A 330 -4.36 4.79 0.58
CA MET A 330 -5.63 4.18 0.16
C MET A 330 -5.91 2.90 0.96
N THR A 331 -4.95 1.98 1.01
CA THR A 331 -5.15 0.67 1.64
C THR A 331 -5.20 0.73 3.16
N VAL A 332 -4.45 1.64 3.80
CA VAL A 332 -4.58 1.89 5.25
C VAL A 332 -5.97 2.43 5.59
N LYS A 333 -6.49 3.38 4.80
CA LYS A 333 -7.87 3.89 4.98
C LYS A 333 -8.91 2.78 4.84
N LEU A 334 -8.78 1.95 3.79
CA LEU A 334 -9.68 0.82 3.55
C LEU A 334 -9.65 -0.20 4.69
N GLN A 335 -8.47 -0.57 5.19
CA GLN A 335 -8.33 -1.49 6.31
C GLN A 335 -8.97 -0.94 7.60
N TYR A 336 -8.75 0.36 7.89
CA TYR A 336 -9.40 1.00 9.03
C TYR A 336 -10.92 1.02 8.90
N ARG A 337 -11.42 1.35 7.71
CA ARG A 337 -12.87 1.37 7.47
C ARG A 337 -13.49 -0.02 7.53
N LEU A 338 -12.81 -1.03 6.99
CA LEU A 338 -13.22 -2.43 7.09
C LEU A 338 -13.33 -2.87 8.55
N LYS A 339 -12.37 -2.48 9.39
CA LYS A 339 -12.43 -2.73 10.84
C LYS A 339 -13.68 -2.11 11.47
N GLU A 340 -13.99 -0.85 11.16
CA GLU A 340 -15.18 -0.17 11.68
C GLU A 340 -16.48 -0.84 11.24
N ILE A 341 -16.57 -1.27 9.97
CA ILE A 341 -17.72 -1.98 9.42
C ILE A 341 -17.92 -3.30 10.18
N ILE A 342 -16.86 -4.09 10.34
CA ILE A 342 -16.92 -5.38 11.04
C ILE A 342 -17.36 -5.19 12.50
N GLU A 343 -16.77 -4.23 13.22
CA GLU A 343 -17.13 -3.95 14.63
C GLU A 343 -18.54 -3.39 14.81
N SER A 344 -19.10 -2.73 13.79
CA SER A 344 -20.45 -2.17 13.84
C SER A 344 -21.52 -3.17 13.40
N ALA A 345 -21.14 -4.22 12.68
CA ALA A 345 -22.08 -5.17 12.10
C ALA A 345 -22.55 -6.22 13.15
N PRO A 346 -23.86 -6.50 13.24
CA PRO A 346 -24.36 -7.54 14.13
C PRO A 346 -23.77 -8.92 13.80
N GLY A 347 -23.31 -9.61 14.85
CA GLY A 347 -22.69 -10.94 14.73
C GLY A 347 -21.27 -10.93 14.16
N ALA A 348 -20.62 -9.77 14.08
CA ALA A 348 -19.25 -9.64 13.62
C ALA A 348 -18.37 -8.90 14.63
N LYS A 349 -17.07 -9.21 14.64
CA LYS A 349 -16.08 -8.61 15.53
C LYS A 349 -14.67 -8.78 14.98
N VAL A 350 -13.78 -7.81 15.19
CA VAL A 350 -12.35 -8.00 14.95
C VAL A 350 -11.68 -8.54 16.21
N MET A 351 -11.01 -9.69 16.08
CA MET A 351 -10.27 -10.32 17.17
C MET A 351 -8.88 -9.70 17.36
N GLY A 352 -8.28 -9.25 16.26
CA GLY A 352 -7.01 -8.53 16.27
C GLY A 352 -6.40 -8.42 14.89
N ILE A 353 -5.06 -8.42 14.85
CA ILE A 353 -4.26 -8.35 13.64
C ILE A 353 -3.48 -9.66 13.54
N GLY A 354 -3.77 -10.50 12.54
CA GLY A 354 -3.07 -11.78 12.39
C GLY A 354 -1.65 -11.61 11.83
N LEU A 355 -1.02 -12.74 11.51
CA LEU A 355 0.44 -12.81 11.29
C LEU A 355 0.97 -11.83 10.23
N GLU A 356 0.21 -11.54 9.18
CA GLU A 356 0.67 -10.72 8.07
C GLU A 356 0.14 -9.27 8.07
N GLY A 357 -0.52 -8.85 9.15
CA GLY A 357 -0.95 -7.46 9.33
C GLY A 357 -2.35 -7.12 8.84
N GLY A 358 -3.11 -8.08 8.32
CA GLY A 358 -4.54 -7.95 8.07
C GLY A 358 -5.40 -8.07 9.34
N LEU A 359 -6.70 -7.78 9.23
CA LEU A 359 -7.66 -8.01 10.31
C LEU A 359 -7.96 -9.50 10.45
N ALA A 360 -8.05 -10.01 11.67
CA ALA A 360 -8.54 -11.36 11.97
C ALA A 360 -9.97 -11.27 12.52
N PRO A 361 -11.01 -11.48 11.70
CA PRO A 361 -12.39 -11.29 12.16
C PRO A 361 -13.06 -12.60 12.58
N TYR A 362 -14.11 -12.44 13.38
CA TYR A 362 -15.21 -13.40 13.48
C TYR A 362 -16.43 -12.77 12.80
N ILE A 363 -17.11 -13.53 11.94
CA ILE A 363 -18.26 -13.05 11.16
C ILE A 363 -19.35 -14.12 11.11
N ASP A 364 -20.51 -13.85 11.70
CA ASP A 364 -21.70 -14.70 11.54
C ASP A 364 -22.23 -14.62 10.10
N LYS A 365 -22.67 -15.77 9.59
CA LYS A 365 -23.35 -15.89 8.29
C LYS A 365 -24.70 -15.19 8.28
N GLU A 366 -25.05 -14.58 7.15
CA GLU A 366 -26.44 -14.19 6.87
C GLU A 366 -27.19 -15.37 6.21
N PRO A 367 -28.53 -15.38 6.19
CA PRO A 367 -29.30 -16.53 5.68
C PRO A 367 -28.97 -16.98 4.26
N GLN A 368 -28.48 -16.07 3.41
CA GLN A 368 -28.05 -16.35 2.04
C GLN A 368 -26.61 -16.90 1.94
N ASP A 369 -25.81 -16.81 3.01
CA ASP A 369 -24.42 -17.21 2.98
C ASP A 369 -24.25 -18.70 3.27
N LYS A 370 -23.43 -19.37 2.46
CA LYS A 370 -22.95 -20.72 2.74
C LYS A 370 -21.82 -20.68 3.77
N VAL A 371 -20.93 -19.70 3.64
CA VAL A 371 -19.69 -19.56 4.42
C VAL A 371 -19.46 -18.08 4.82
N PRO A 372 -18.80 -17.78 5.96
CA PRO A 372 -18.63 -16.42 6.45
C PRO A 372 -17.80 -15.50 5.52
N GLU A 373 -16.98 -16.08 4.63
CA GLU A 373 -16.19 -15.39 3.62
C GLU A 373 -17.05 -14.49 2.72
N GLN A 374 -18.25 -14.95 2.34
CA GLN A 374 -19.14 -14.16 1.47
C GLN A 374 -19.52 -12.81 2.11
N ARG A 375 -19.80 -12.82 3.41
CA ARG A 375 -20.11 -11.59 4.17
C ARG A 375 -18.88 -10.71 4.37
N MET A 376 -17.71 -11.31 4.58
CA MET A 376 -16.43 -10.59 4.62
C MET A 376 -16.17 -9.84 3.31
N TRP A 377 -16.36 -10.48 2.16
CA TRP A 377 -16.18 -9.85 0.85
C TRP A 377 -17.17 -8.71 0.62
N ARG A 378 -18.43 -8.85 1.08
CA ARG A 378 -19.40 -7.75 1.08
C ARG A 378 -18.95 -6.58 1.96
N PHE A 379 -18.39 -6.83 3.15
CA PHE A 379 -17.81 -5.78 3.99
C PHE A 379 -16.62 -5.09 3.32
N MET A 380 -15.77 -5.83 2.60
CA MET A 380 -14.67 -5.24 1.84
C MET A 380 -15.18 -4.33 0.72
N LYS A 381 -16.18 -4.78 -0.04
CA LYS A 381 -16.85 -3.92 -1.04
C LYS A 381 -17.47 -2.67 -0.39
N GLN A 382 -18.11 -2.81 0.77
CA GLN A 382 -18.66 -1.68 1.50
C GLN A 382 -17.56 -0.72 1.96
N ALA A 383 -16.40 -1.21 2.41
CA ALA A 383 -15.26 -0.38 2.79
C ALA A 383 -14.74 0.46 1.61
N ILE A 384 -14.72 -0.12 0.40
CA ILE A 384 -14.38 0.61 -0.82
C ILE A 384 -15.35 1.78 -1.04
N LEU A 385 -16.66 1.51 -0.97
CA LEU A 385 -17.71 2.52 -1.15
C LEU A 385 -17.67 3.61 -0.07
N ASP A 386 -17.51 3.22 1.20
CA ASP A 386 -17.47 4.13 2.35
C ASP A 386 -16.23 5.04 2.34
N CYS A 387 -15.14 4.59 1.73
CA CYS A 387 -13.95 5.40 1.50
C CYS A 387 -14.04 6.28 0.24
N GLU A 388 -15.23 6.40 -0.36
CA GLU A 388 -15.50 7.20 -1.57
C GLU A 388 -14.68 6.74 -2.79
N TYR A 389 -14.38 5.44 -2.85
CA TYR A 389 -13.75 4.78 -3.98
C TYR A 389 -14.77 3.92 -4.74
N THR A 390 -14.49 3.70 -6.02
CA THR A 390 -15.32 2.90 -6.91
C THR A 390 -14.81 1.45 -6.98
N PRO A 391 -15.61 0.44 -6.56
CA PRO A 391 -15.26 -0.97 -6.71
C PRO A 391 -14.95 -1.33 -8.17
N GLY A 392 -13.80 -1.97 -8.40
CA GLY A 392 -13.35 -2.40 -9.73
C GLY A 392 -12.70 -1.31 -10.59
N VAL A 393 -12.76 -0.04 -10.19
CA VAL A 393 -12.12 1.08 -10.91
C VAL A 393 -11.01 1.70 -10.06
N ASP A 394 -11.31 2.05 -8.82
CA ASP A 394 -10.33 2.61 -7.88
C ASP A 394 -9.67 1.50 -7.05
N VAL A 395 -10.45 0.48 -6.69
CA VAL A 395 -10.00 -0.62 -5.83
C VAL A 395 -10.64 -1.94 -6.25
N ALA A 396 -9.83 -2.97 -6.45
CA ALA A 396 -10.28 -4.36 -6.63
C ALA A 396 -9.91 -5.24 -5.42
N ILE A 397 -10.38 -6.48 -5.43
CA ILE A 397 -10.10 -7.49 -4.41
C ILE A 397 -9.25 -8.61 -5.02
N ALA A 398 -8.25 -9.08 -4.28
CA ALA A 398 -7.54 -10.31 -4.57
C ALA A 398 -7.78 -11.31 -3.43
N LEU A 399 -7.89 -12.59 -3.76
CA LEU A 399 -8.12 -13.67 -2.80
C LEU A 399 -6.95 -14.64 -2.84
N ASP A 400 -6.54 -15.11 -1.68
CA ASP A 400 -5.70 -16.29 -1.50
C ASP A 400 -6.46 -17.24 -0.56
N PRO A 401 -7.23 -18.19 -1.09
CA PRO A 401 -7.91 -19.19 -0.29
C PRO A 401 -6.96 -20.16 0.39
N ALA A 402 -5.73 -20.35 -0.12
CA ALA A 402 -4.84 -21.45 0.23
C ALA A 402 -5.58 -22.80 0.25
N ALA A 403 -6.23 -23.15 -0.88
CA ALA A 403 -7.20 -24.24 -0.93
C ALA A 403 -6.62 -25.63 -0.58
N SER A 404 -5.29 -25.81 -0.65
CA SER A 404 -4.60 -26.99 -0.14
C SER A 404 -4.89 -27.22 1.35
N GLU A 405 -5.00 -26.17 2.16
CA GLU A 405 -5.35 -26.28 3.58
C GLU A 405 -6.80 -26.72 3.80
N LEU A 406 -7.73 -26.25 2.96
CA LEU A 406 -9.13 -26.67 3.01
C LEU A 406 -9.27 -28.15 2.60
N GLU A 407 -8.49 -28.60 1.61
CA GLU A 407 -8.45 -30.00 1.17
C GLU A 407 -7.80 -30.90 2.22
N ASN A 408 -6.67 -30.46 2.81
CA ASN A 408 -6.02 -31.14 3.94
C ASN A 408 -6.99 -31.30 5.12
N ALA A 409 -7.69 -30.24 5.52
CA ALA A 409 -8.67 -30.31 6.59
C ALA A 409 -9.80 -31.30 6.29
N TYR A 410 -10.25 -31.39 5.03
CA TYR A 410 -11.23 -32.39 4.62
C TYR A 410 -10.67 -33.81 4.78
N ARG A 411 -9.49 -34.09 4.23
CA ARG A 411 -8.83 -35.40 4.30
C ARG A 411 -8.59 -35.85 5.74
N GLU A 412 -8.07 -34.96 6.57
CA GLU A 412 -7.69 -35.24 7.96
C GLU A 412 -8.91 -35.47 8.84
N GLU A 413 -9.91 -34.59 8.79
CA GLU A 413 -11.06 -34.66 9.68
C GLU A 413 -12.12 -35.69 9.24
N THR A 414 -12.20 -36.02 7.95
CA THR A 414 -13.11 -37.08 7.46
C THR A 414 -12.45 -38.46 7.41
N GLY A 415 -11.11 -38.52 7.43
CA GLY A 415 -10.34 -39.75 7.24
C GLY A 415 -10.22 -40.20 5.77
N GLN A 416 -10.71 -39.42 4.80
CA GLN A 416 -10.66 -39.72 3.37
C GLN A 416 -9.34 -39.22 2.74
N LYS A 417 -8.24 -39.91 3.03
CA LYS A 417 -6.88 -39.48 2.66
C LYS A 417 -6.65 -39.31 1.15
N ASP A 418 -7.36 -40.07 0.31
CA ASP A 418 -7.18 -40.04 -1.14
C ASP A 418 -8.17 -39.10 -1.86
N SER A 419 -8.93 -38.29 -1.11
CA SER A 419 -9.87 -37.34 -1.69
C SER A 419 -9.15 -36.15 -2.31
N VAL A 420 -9.53 -35.81 -3.55
CA VAL A 420 -9.05 -34.66 -4.33
C VAL A 420 -10.23 -33.84 -4.83
N GLY A 421 -10.20 -32.52 -4.65
CA GLY A 421 -11.27 -31.60 -5.06
C GLY A 421 -12.47 -31.54 -4.11
N MET A 422 -12.25 -31.90 -2.85
CA MET A 422 -13.20 -31.69 -1.75
C MET A 422 -12.57 -30.81 -0.69
N TYR A 423 -13.28 -29.76 -0.30
CA TYR A 423 -12.75 -28.67 0.52
C TYR A 423 -13.61 -28.49 1.76
N ARG A 424 -13.00 -28.50 2.94
CA ARG A 424 -13.68 -28.25 4.20
C ARG A 424 -13.36 -26.84 4.69
N PHE A 425 -14.39 -26.04 4.93
CA PHE A 425 -14.29 -24.75 5.61
C PHE A 425 -14.19 -24.98 7.13
N TRP A 426 -13.03 -25.45 7.59
CA TRP A 426 -12.84 -26.00 8.95
C TRP A 426 -12.94 -24.96 10.07
N ARG A 427 -12.71 -23.68 9.76
CA ARG A 427 -12.82 -22.57 10.72
C ARG A 427 -14.27 -22.15 10.95
N ASP A 428 -15.16 -22.41 10.00
CA ASP A 428 -16.58 -22.18 10.20
C ASP A 428 -17.16 -23.19 11.21
N LYS A 429 -18.02 -22.71 12.10
CA LYS A 429 -18.70 -23.54 13.11
C LYS A 429 -19.49 -24.70 12.48
N SER A 430 -20.03 -24.49 11.28
CA SER A 430 -20.79 -25.53 10.58
C SER A 430 -19.93 -26.50 9.76
N LYS A 431 -18.63 -26.24 9.61
CA LYS A 431 -17.66 -27.06 8.87
C LYS A 431 -18.20 -27.51 7.50
N VAL A 432 -18.62 -26.54 6.70
CA VAL A 432 -19.21 -26.80 5.38
C VAL A 432 -18.18 -27.50 4.48
N ASP A 433 -18.58 -28.60 3.87
CA ASP A 433 -17.83 -29.27 2.82
C ASP A 433 -18.35 -28.81 1.45
N MET A 434 -17.44 -28.53 0.54
CA MET A 434 -17.74 -28.15 -0.85
C MET A 434 -16.88 -28.96 -1.81
N SER A 435 -17.49 -29.40 -2.90
CA SER A 435 -16.77 -29.88 -4.08
C SER A 435 -16.08 -28.73 -4.82
N ARG A 436 -15.14 -29.05 -5.72
CA ARG A 436 -14.48 -28.06 -6.57
C ARG A 436 -15.47 -27.19 -7.37
N ASP A 437 -16.58 -27.78 -7.82
CA ASP A 437 -17.62 -27.05 -8.56
C ASP A 437 -18.32 -26.01 -7.68
N GLU A 438 -18.59 -26.37 -6.42
CA GLU A 438 -19.22 -25.48 -5.45
C GLU A 438 -18.27 -24.36 -5.01
N VAL A 439 -16.97 -24.65 -4.89
CA VAL A 439 -15.93 -23.64 -4.62
C VAL A 439 -15.79 -22.66 -5.80
N LEU A 440 -15.76 -23.14 -7.05
CA LEU A 440 -15.78 -22.24 -8.21
C LEU A 440 -17.06 -21.40 -8.23
N GLY A 441 -18.21 -22.03 -7.98
CA GLY A 441 -19.50 -21.35 -7.89
C GLY A 441 -19.49 -20.24 -6.83
N LEU A 442 -18.82 -20.43 -5.69
CA LEU A 442 -18.66 -19.41 -4.65
C LEU A 442 -17.94 -18.16 -5.17
N TYR A 443 -16.86 -18.33 -5.96
CA TYR A 443 -16.13 -17.21 -6.54
C TYR A 443 -16.94 -16.48 -7.61
N VAL A 444 -17.56 -17.23 -8.52
CA VAL A 444 -18.36 -16.68 -9.63
C VAL A 444 -19.56 -15.93 -9.07
N GLU A 445 -20.30 -16.51 -8.12
CA GLU A 445 -21.44 -15.88 -7.47
C GLU A 445 -21.04 -14.57 -6.76
N ALA A 446 -19.87 -14.52 -6.12
CA ALA A 446 -19.36 -13.28 -5.54
C ALA A 446 -19.13 -12.19 -6.60
N MET A 447 -18.50 -12.56 -7.73
CA MET A 447 -18.24 -11.65 -8.85
C MET A 447 -19.54 -11.17 -9.51
N GLU A 448 -20.52 -12.05 -9.71
CA GLU A 448 -21.85 -11.72 -10.24
C GLU A 448 -22.59 -10.75 -9.33
N ASN A 449 -22.46 -10.90 -8.01
CA ASN A 449 -22.99 -9.98 -7.00
C ASN A 449 -22.15 -8.69 -6.86
N GLY A 450 -21.23 -8.47 -7.80
CA GLY A 450 -20.45 -7.25 -7.95
C GLY A 450 -19.35 -7.08 -6.90
N ILE A 451 -18.84 -8.17 -6.31
CA ILE A 451 -17.56 -8.14 -5.59
C ILE A 451 -16.45 -8.06 -6.64
N PRO A 452 -15.58 -7.03 -6.63
CA PRO A 452 -14.62 -6.80 -7.69
C PRO A 452 -13.37 -7.69 -7.55
N VAL A 453 -13.53 -9.01 -7.56
CA VAL A 453 -12.42 -9.96 -7.48
C VAL A 453 -11.65 -9.97 -8.79
N LEU A 454 -10.37 -9.62 -8.75
CA LEU A 454 -9.47 -9.50 -9.91
C LEU A 454 -8.33 -10.52 -9.90
N SER A 455 -8.11 -11.20 -8.77
CA SER A 455 -7.09 -12.23 -8.64
C SER A 455 -7.54 -13.31 -7.67
N ILE A 456 -7.22 -14.57 -7.99
CA ILE A 456 -7.34 -15.72 -7.11
C ILE A 456 -5.99 -16.47 -7.15
N GLU A 457 -5.31 -16.50 -6.03
CA GLU A 457 -4.11 -17.31 -5.77
C GLU A 457 -4.55 -18.62 -5.12
N ASP A 458 -3.99 -19.78 -5.50
CA ASP A 458 -4.29 -21.08 -4.88
C ASP A 458 -5.79 -21.36 -4.65
N GLY A 459 -6.59 -21.12 -5.70
CA GLY A 459 -8.05 -21.31 -5.68
C GLY A 459 -8.48 -22.78 -5.56
N PHE A 460 -7.59 -23.71 -5.87
CA PHE A 460 -7.77 -25.16 -5.73
C PHE A 460 -6.50 -25.77 -5.12
N GLY A 461 -6.65 -26.94 -4.49
CA GLY A 461 -5.53 -27.64 -3.84
C GLY A 461 -4.39 -27.94 -4.82
N GLU A 462 -3.16 -28.02 -4.31
CA GLU A 462 -1.93 -28.22 -5.11
C GLU A 462 -1.96 -29.52 -5.97
N ILE A 463 -2.76 -30.52 -5.57
CA ILE A 463 -2.94 -31.77 -6.32
C ILE A 463 -4.26 -31.82 -7.14
N ASP A 464 -5.13 -30.80 -7.05
CA ASP A 464 -6.40 -30.74 -7.81
C ASP A 464 -6.24 -30.02 -9.16
N HIS A 465 -5.38 -30.54 -10.04
CA HIS A 465 -5.14 -29.96 -11.38
C HIS A 465 -6.43 -29.80 -12.21
N GLU A 466 -7.44 -30.64 -11.99
CA GLU A 466 -8.75 -30.50 -12.65
C GLU A 466 -9.50 -29.27 -12.15
N GLY A 467 -9.43 -28.96 -10.85
CA GLY A 467 -9.94 -27.71 -10.27
C GLY A 467 -9.26 -26.47 -10.87
N TRP A 468 -7.94 -26.49 -11.01
CA TRP A 468 -7.19 -25.40 -11.65
C TRP A 468 -7.60 -25.16 -13.11
N LYS A 469 -7.72 -26.23 -13.91
CA LYS A 469 -8.21 -26.13 -15.30
C LYS A 469 -9.65 -25.65 -15.37
N LEU A 470 -10.49 -26.08 -14.43
CA LEU A 470 -11.87 -25.63 -14.32
C LEU A 470 -11.93 -24.12 -14.01
N LEU A 471 -11.08 -23.60 -13.11
CA LEU A 471 -10.97 -22.18 -12.83
C LEU A 471 -10.58 -21.38 -14.07
N MET A 472 -9.61 -21.88 -14.82
CA MET A 472 -9.07 -21.21 -16.00
C MET A 472 -10.05 -21.22 -17.16
N TYR A 473 -10.59 -22.38 -17.53
CA TYR A 473 -11.32 -22.58 -18.79
C TYR A 473 -12.81 -22.92 -18.63
N GLY A 474 -13.26 -23.18 -17.40
CA GLY A 474 -14.62 -23.61 -17.13
C GLY A 474 -14.94 -24.97 -17.73
N ASP A 475 -16.23 -25.28 -17.80
CA ASP A 475 -16.75 -26.46 -18.47
C ASP A 475 -18.02 -26.10 -19.24
N LYS A 476 -17.87 -25.96 -20.56
CA LYS A 476 -18.96 -25.64 -21.46
C LYS A 476 -20.09 -26.67 -21.46
N LYS A 477 -19.79 -27.96 -21.18
CA LYS A 477 -20.83 -28.99 -21.11
C LYS A 477 -21.68 -28.85 -19.87
N ARG A 478 -21.10 -28.33 -18.78
CA ARG A 478 -21.78 -28.05 -17.51
C ARG A 478 -22.27 -26.60 -17.38
N ASN A 479 -22.12 -25.78 -18.43
CA ASN A 479 -22.43 -24.35 -18.43
C ASN A 479 -21.69 -23.57 -17.32
N ILE A 480 -20.41 -23.92 -17.11
CA ILE A 480 -19.51 -23.25 -16.17
C ILE A 480 -18.56 -22.39 -16.99
N GLU A 481 -18.53 -21.09 -16.75
CA GLU A 481 -17.59 -20.18 -17.39
C GLU A 481 -16.22 -20.19 -16.69
N GLY A 482 -15.14 -20.15 -17.47
CA GLY A 482 -13.78 -19.98 -16.95
C GLY A 482 -13.43 -18.51 -16.71
N LEU A 483 -12.38 -18.27 -15.92
CA LEU A 483 -11.96 -16.94 -15.50
C LEU A 483 -10.58 -16.52 -16.03
N ALA A 484 -9.92 -17.33 -16.87
CA ALA A 484 -8.56 -17.07 -17.36
C ALA A 484 -8.39 -15.71 -18.06
N ASP A 485 -9.40 -15.22 -18.78
CA ASP A 485 -9.37 -13.92 -19.45
C ASP A 485 -9.77 -12.75 -18.54
N LYS A 486 -10.36 -13.03 -17.36
CA LYS A 486 -10.98 -12.03 -16.47
C LYS A 486 -10.10 -11.67 -15.28
N ILE A 487 -9.44 -12.67 -14.70
CA ILE A 487 -8.67 -12.50 -13.46
C ILE A 487 -7.26 -13.07 -13.59
N PHE A 488 -6.39 -12.68 -12.66
CA PHE A 488 -5.12 -13.38 -12.44
C PHE A 488 -5.37 -14.65 -11.63
N VAL A 489 -4.92 -15.80 -12.16
CA VAL A 489 -4.93 -17.09 -11.48
C VAL A 489 -3.49 -17.40 -11.15
N ILE A 490 -3.14 -17.25 -9.88
CA ILE A 490 -1.76 -17.28 -9.38
C ILE A 490 -1.50 -18.65 -8.76
N GLY A 491 -0.47 -19.36 -9.26
CA GLY A 491 0.03 -20.57 -8.59
C GLY A 491 1.11 -20.24 -7.56
N ASP A 492 0.95 -20.74 -6.33
CA ASP A 492 1.92 -20.67 -5.24
C ASP A 492 2.35 -22.08 -4.79
N ASP A 493 1.52 -22.78 -4.03
CA ASP A 493 1.83 -24.15 -3.56
C ASP A 493 1.92 -25.13 -4.74
N LEU A 494 1.16 -24.87 -5.81
CA LEU A 494 1.17 -25.67 -7.05
C LEU A 494 2.55 -25.69 -7.74
N VAL A 495 3.34 -24.62 -7.62
CA VAL A 495 4.56 -24.40 -8.42
C VAL A 495 5.84 -24.24 -7.60
N THR A 496 5.73 -23.86 -6.33
CA THR A 496 6.84 -23.75 -5.36
C THR A 496 8.06 -22.96 -5.85
N THR A 497 7.86 -21.95 -6.71
CA THR A 497 8.94 -21.18 -7.36
C THR A 497 10.00 -22.07 -8.06
N LYS A 498 9.60 -23.26 -8.53
CA LYS A 498 10.48 -24.21 -9.21
C LYS A 498 10.24 -24.14 -10.71
N ASP A 499 11.30 -23.95 -11.49
CA ASP A 499 11.23 -23.75 -12.95
C ASP A 499 10.49 -24.88 -13.68
N GLU A 500 10.77 -26.14 -13.34
CA GLU A 500 10.09 -27.30 -13.96
C GLU A 500 8.59 -27.41 -13.59
N ASN A 501 8.21 -27.10 -12.34
CA ASN A 501 6.81 -27.12 -11.91
C ASN A 501 6.02 -25.95 -12.54
N ILE A 502 6.63 -24.76 -12.60
CA ILE A 502 6.08 -23.60 -13.29
C ILE A 502 5.80 -23.95 -14.76
N GLU A 503 6.78 -24.53 -15.46
CA GLU A 503 6.61 -24.94 -16.84
C GLU A 503 5.48 -25.96 -17.00
N ALA A 504 5.43 -27.00 -16.15
CA ALA A 504 4.39 -28.01 -16.22
C ALA A 504 2.98 -27.42 -16.05
N CYS A 505 2.77 -26.59 -15.02
CA CYS A 505 1.47 -26.02 -14.71
C CYS A 505 1.04 -24.97 -15.75
N ALA A 506 1.97 -24.12 -16.20
CA ALA A 506 1.69 -23.13 -17.23
C ALA A 506 1.39 -23.80 -18.59
N LYS A 507 2.13 -24.85 -18.97
CA LYS A 507 1.87 -25.65 -20.18
C LYS A 507 0.51 -26.34 -20.12
N ASN A 508 0.08 -26.79 -18.95
CA ASN A 508 -1.22 -27.41 -18.73
C ASN A 508 -2.39 -26.41 -18.67
N GLY A 509 -2.10 -25.10 -18.72
CA GLY A 509 -3.11 -24.04 -18.66
C GLY A 509 -3.75 -23.89 -17.28
N GLU A 510 -3.01 -24.21 -16.21
CA GLU A 510 -3.50 -24.17 -14.84
C GLU A 510 -3.34 -22.78 -14.21
N ILE A 511 -2.40 -21.97 -14.72
CA ILE A 511 -2.07 -20.65 -14.19
C ILE A 511 -1.87 -19.63 -15.31
N ASN A 512 -2.07 -18.35 -15.01
CA ASN A 512 -1.65 -17.23 -15.87
C ASN A 512 -0.77 -16.21 -15.13
N ALA A 513 -0.44 -16.51 -13.88
CA ALA A 513 0.51 -15.78 -13.06
C ALA A 513 1.17 -16.75 -12.08
N THR A 514 2.37 -16.41 -11.64
CA THR A 514 3.18 -17.22 -10.72
C THR A 514 3.52 -16.40 -9.51
N LEU A 515 3.29 -16.96 -8.32
CA LEU A 515 3.80 -16.38 -7.09
C LEU A 515 5.28 -16.74 -6.95
N ILE A 516 6.12 -15.72 -6.81
CA ILE A 516 7.57 -15.88 -6.71
C ILE A 516 7.99 -15.65 -5.27
N LYS A 517 8.40 -16.72 -4.60
CA LYS A 517 8.99 -16.70 -3.27
C LYS A 517 10.42 -17.23 -3.38
N ALA A 518 11.40 -16.33 -3.36
CA ALA A 518 12.81 -16.71 -3.51
C ALA A 518 13.25 -17.78 -2.50
N ASN A 519 12.59 -17.82 -1.35
CA ASN A 519 12.85 -18.75 -0.28
C ASN A 519 12.21 -20.15 -0.47
N GLN A 520 11.35 -20.34 -1.48
CA GLN A 520 10.87 -21.66 -1.89
C GLN A 520 11.90 -22.40 -2.76
N ILE A 521 12.86 -21.68 -3.36
CA ILE A 521 13.91 -22.27 -4.20
C ILE A 521 15.31 -22.08 -3.61
N GLY A 522 15.62 -20.92 -3.04
CA GLY A 522 16.74 -20.73 -2.10
C GLY A 522 18.01 -20.07 -2.61
N THR A 523 18.08 -19.60 -3.86
CA THR A 523 19.13 -18.68 -4.33
C THR A 523 18.56 -17.63 -5.27
N LEU A 524 19.27 -16.50 -5.44
CA LEU A 524 18.83 -15.45 -6.37
C LEU A 524 18.86 -15.92 -7.84
N SER A 525 19.87 -16.68 -8.24
CA SER A 525 20.00 -17.20 -9.60
C SER A 525 18.90 -18.22 -9.95
N GLU A 526 18.55 -19.12 -9.01
CA GLU A 526 17.40 -20.02 -9.20
C GLU A 526 16.06 -19.26 -9.24
N THR A 527 15.94 -18.18 -8.46
CA THR A 527 14.75 -17.32 -8.49
C THR A 527 14.60 -16.66 -9.86
N ILE A 528 15.68 -16.13 -10.45
CA ILE A 528 15.68 -15.55 -11.80
C ILE A 528 15.29 -16.61 -12.84
N LEU A 529 15.81 -17.83 -12.72
CA LEU A 529 15.47 -18.94 -13.61
C LEU A 529 13.96 -19.26 -13.58
N ALA A 530 13.37 -19.33 -12.40
CA ALA A 530 11.93 -19.54 -12.21
C ALA A 530 11.10 -18.39 -12.82
N MET A 531 11.51 -17.14 -12.57
CA MET A 531 10.84 -15.95 -13.13
C MET A 531 10.86 -15.92 -14.66
N LEU A 532 12.01 -16.23 -15.27
CA LEU A 532 12.12 -16.28 -16.74
C LEU A 532 11.30 -17.43 -17.33
N THR A 533 11.22 -18.56 -16.63
CA THR A 533 10.38 -19.69 -17.05
C THR A 533 8.89 -19.31 -17.05
N SER A 534 8.43 -18.60 -16.02
CA SER A 534 7.05 -18.08 -15.95
C SER A 534 6.75 -17.11 -17.11
N LEU A 535 7.64 -16.14 -17.35
CA LEU A 535 7.50 -15.16 -18.43
C LEU A 535 7.51 -15.78 -19.83
N ALA A 536 8.25 -16.88 -20.03
CA ALA A 536 8.30 -17.60 -21.30
C ALA A 536 6.94 -18.20 -21.69
N TYR A 537 6.13 -18.59 -20.71
CA TYR A 537 4.76 -19.08 -20.91
C TYR A 537 3.72 -17.95 -20.91
N GLY A 538 4.14 -16.69 -20.81
CA GLY A 538 3.24 -15.53 -20.71
C GLY A 538 2.51 -15.46 -19.37
N ALA A 539 3.00 -16.16 -18.34
CA ALA A 539 2.51 -16.02 -16.98
C ALA A 539 3.17 -14.81 -16.31
N GLU A 540 2.35 -14.00 -15.64
CA GLU A 540 2.82 -12.78 -14.96
C GLU A 540 3.47 -13.06 -13.61
N LEU A 541 4.34 -12.16 -13.16
CA LEU A 541 5.10 -12.34 -11.92
C LEU A 541 4.47 -11.56 -10.75
N VAL A 542 4.16 -12.27 -9.66
CA VAL A 542 3.80 -11.64 -8.38
C VAL A 542 4.81 -12.05 -7.32
N VAL A 543 5.67 -11.13 -6.87
CA VAL A 543 6.70 -11.44 -5.86
C VAL A 543 6.08 -11.40 -4.47
N SER A 544 6.32 -12.43 -3.67
CA SER A 544 5.68 -12.59 -2.37
C SER A 544 6.65 -12.73 -1.21
N HIS A 545 6.24 -12.19 -0.07
CA HIS A 545 6.81 -12.47 1.24
C HIS A 545 6.43 -13.87 1.75
N ARG A 546 6.78 -14.17 3.02
CA ARG A 546 6.18 -15.27 3.80
C ARG A 546 5.56 -14.78 5.09
N SER A 547 4.69 -15.60 5.67
CA SER A 547 4.01 -15.32 6.95
C SER A 547 4.94 -14.98 8.11
N LYS A 548 6.11 -15.62 8.21
CA LYS A 548 7.15 -15.31 9.20
C LYS A 548 8.34 -14.60 8.54
N SER A 549 8.22 -13.29 8.35
CA SER A 549 9.21 -12.50 7.62
C SER A 549 10.14 -11.72 8.55
N PRO A 550 11.44 -11.58 8.19
CA PRO A 550 12.32 -10.59 8.75
C PRO A 550 12.12 -9.23 8.08
N ASN A 551 12.87 -8.27 8.58
CA ASN A 551 12.95 -6.88 8.12
C ASN A 551 13.73 -6.68 6.81
N ASP A 552 14.26 -7.75 6.23
CA ASP A 552 14.95 -7.68 4.94
C ASP A 552 13.95 -7.44 3.79
N PRO A 553 14.16 -6.43 2.93
CA PRO A 553 13.21 -6.06 1.90
C PRO A 553 13.53 -6.63 0.52
N PHE A 554 14.19 -7.79 0.42
CA PHE A 554 14.63 -8.33 -0.87
C PHE A 554 13.50 -8.59 -1.87
N GLU A 555 12.25 -8.79 -1.44
CA GLU A 555 11.09 -8.92 -2.33
C GLU A 555 10.87 -7.63 -3.16
N ALA A 556 11.17 -6.47 -2.58
CA ALA A 556 11.14 -5.19 -3.29
C ALA A 556 12.25 -5.09 -4.34
N GLU A 557 13.44 -5.60 -4.03
CA GLU A 557 14.56 -5.66 -4.99
C GLU A 557 14.21 -6.56 -6.17
N ILE A 558 13.70 -7.76 -5.91
CA ILE A 558 13.35 -8.75 -6.95
C ILE A 558 12.20 -8.24 -7.83
N SER A 559 11.16 -7.68 -7.23
CA SER A 559 9.99 -7.19 -7.98
C SER A 559 10.32 -6.01 -8.88
N THR A 560 11.10 -5.04 -8.39
CA THR A 560 11.53 -3.88 -9.20
C THR A 560 12.61 -4.25 -10.21
N ALA A 561 13.48 -5.22 -9.93
CA ALA A 561 14.45 -5.73 -10.89
C ALA A 561 13.78 -6.29 -12.15
N MET A 562 12.65 -6.97 -11.98
CA MET A 562 11.99 -7.70 -13.07
C MET A 562 10.77 -6.97 -13.66
N ASN A 563 10.48 -5.73 -13.21
CA ASN A 563 9.23 -5.02 -13.53
C ASN A 563 8.00 -5.94 -13.32
N ALA A 564 7.99 -6.66 -12.20
CA ALA A 564 6.95 -7.64 -11.88
C ALA A 564 5.55 -7.00 -11.93
N LEU A 565 4.52 -7.80 -12.22
CA LEU A 565 3.14 -7.34 -12.19
C LEU A 565 2.79 -6.85 -10.79
N GLY A 566 3.07 -7.65 -9.77
CA GLY A 566 2.62 -7.40 -8.41
C GLY A 566 3.65 -7.72 -7.34
N MET A 567 3.41 -7.16 -6.15
CA MET A 567 4.09 -7.54 -4.92
C MET A 567 3.07 -7.77 -3.80
N LYS A 568 3.14 -8.96 -3.19
CA LYS A 568 2.37 -9.39 -2.02
C LYS A 568 3.28 -9.37 -0.80
N ALA A 569 3.21 -8.29 -0.03
CA ALA A 569 4.06 -8.10 1.14
C ALA A 569 3.26 -7.76 2.41
N GLY A 570 2.02 -8.25 2.50
CA GLY A 570 1.18 -8.15 3.70
C GLY A 570 0.43 -6.82 3.88
N GLY A 571 -0.19 -6.68 5.05
CA GLY A 571 -1.01 -5.55 5.47
C GLY A 571 -0.23 -4.32 5.91
N GLY A 572 -0.94 -3.27 6.34
CA GLY A 572 -0.35 -1.98 6.74
C GLY A 572 0.07 -1.86 8.20
N ALA A 573 -0.03 -2.93 9.00
CA ALA A 573 0.11 -2.85 10.46
C ALA A 573 1.49 -3.26 11.00
N ASN A 574 2.31 -3.95 10.21
CA ASN A 574 3.53 -4.60 10.69
C ASN A 574 4.82 -4.03 10.05
N THR A 575 5.88 -3.87 10.85
CA THR A 575 7.13 -3.22 10.42
C THR A 575 7.82 -3.94 9.27
N GLU A 576 7.93 -5.27 9.32
CA GLU A 576 8.60 -6.08 8.30
C GLU A 576 7.92 -5.98 6.93
N ARG A 577 6.62 -5.67 6.91
CA ARG A 577 5.80 -5.46 5.71
C ARG A 577 6.04 -4.06 5.16
N LEU A 578 5.97 -3.06 6.04
CA LEU A 578 6.20 -1.66 5.69
C LEU A 578 7.60 -1.43 5.13
N GLN A 579 8.62 -2.14 5.62
CA GLN A 579 9.98 -2.04 5.08
C GLN A 579 10.10 -2.52 3.63
N LYS A 580 9.38 -3.59 3.25
CA LYS A 580 9.33 -4.08 1.86
C LYS A 580 8.71 -3.02 0.94
N TYR A 581 7.56 -2.47 1.31
CA TYR A 581 6.94 -1.42 0.51
C TYR A 581 7.76 -0.12 0.50
N GLY A 582 8.37 0.25 1.63
CA GLY A 582 9.26 1.41 1.75
C GLY A 582 10.49 1.29 0.87
N ARG A 583 11.02 0.07 0.70
CA ARG A 583 12.16 -0.15 -0.20
C ARG A 583 11.80 0.08 -1.67
N VAL A 584 10.58 -0.26 -2.11
CA VAL A 584 10.11 0.11 -3.46
C VAL A 584 10.12 1.63 -3.63
N MET A 585 9.61 2.39 -2.64
CA MET A 585 9.64 3.86 -2.67
C MET A 585 11.06 4.39 -2.77
N GLU A 586 11.99 3.81 -1.99
CA GLU A 586 13.40 4.18 -2.00
C GLU A 586 14.04 3.91 -3.37
N ILE A 587 13.86 2.72 -3.95
CA ILE A 587 14.37 2.37 -5.29
C ILE A 587 13.84 3.35 -6.34
N ILE A 588 12.55 3.66 -6.32
CA ILE A 588 11.93 4.60 -7.25
C ILE A 588 12.44 6.04 -7.03
N ALA A 589 12.67 6.45 -5.78
CA ALA A 589 13.23 7.76 -5.47
C ALA A 589 14.70 7.87 -5.92
N LEU A 590 15.51 6.83 -5.69
CA LEU A 590 16.90 6.73 -6.17
C LEU A 590 16.95 6.77 -7.70
N ALA A 591 16.04 6.06 -8.37
CA ALA A 591 15.89 6.10 -9.82
C ALA A 591 15.58 7.52 -10.34
N LYS A 592 14.72 8.29 -9.65
CA LYS A 592 14.38 9.68 -10.02
C LYS A 592 15.51 10.67 -9.77
N ALA A 593 16.25 10.50 -8.67
CA ALA A 593 17.30 11.44 -8.29
C ALA A 593 18.41 11.51 -9.35
N GLY A 594 18.57 10.44 -10.15
CA GLY A 594 19.69 10.27 -11.07
C GLY A 594 21.02 10.19 -10.32
N ARG A 595 22.05 9.58 -10.91
CA ARG A 595 23.42 9.84 -10.43
C ARG A 595 23.68 11.34 -10.65
N LYS A 596 23.97 12.09 -9.58
CA LYS A 596 24.43 13.48 -9.68
C LYS A 596 25.59 13.49 -10.68
N GLU A 597 25.50 14.33 -11.71
CA GLU A 597 26.65 14.56 -12.58
C GLU A 597 27.82 15.03 -11.73
N ILE A 598 28.98 14.43 -11.96
CA ILE A 598 30.22 14.85 -11.32
C ILE A 598 30.47 16.28 -11.82
N THR A 599 30.33 17.26 -10.94
CA THR A 599 30.66 18.65 -11.23
C THR A 599 32.14 18.76 -11.59
N ASP A 600 32.55 19.76 -12.35
CA ASP A 600 33.98 19.95 -12.68
C ASP A 600 34.85 20.08 -11.42
N GLU A 601 34.28 20.65 -10.35
CA GLU A 601 34.89 20.70 -9.02
C GLU A 601 35.10 19.29 -8.43
N ARG A 602 34.10 18.42 -8.54
CA ARG A 602 34.20 17.03 -8.06
C ARG A 602 35.12 16.19 -8.95
N ARG A 603 35.16 16.43 -10.27
CA ARG A 603 36.13 15.78 -11.18
C ARG A 603 37.56 16.10 -10.74
N LYS A 604 37.83 17.38 -10.50
CA LYS A 604 39.13 17.84 -10.04
C LYS A 604 39.50 17.25 -8.67
N GLU A 605 38.55 17.19 -7.75
CA GLU A 605 38.75 16.54 -6.45
C GLU A 605 39.08 15.04 -6.60
N VAL A 606 38.39 14.33 -7.50
CA VAL A 606 38.65 12.92 -7.79
C VAL A 606 40.04 12.74 -8.42
N GLU A 607 40.44 13.58 -9.36
CA GLU A 607 41.79 13.57 -9.97
C GLU A 607 42.90 13.85 -8.94
N ASP A 608 42.68 14.83 -8.05
CA ASP A 608 43.64 15.19 -7.00
C ASP A 608 43.77 14.03 -5.99
N ASN A 609 42.65 13.43 -5.58
CA ASN A 609 42.63 12.23 -4.73
C ASN A 609 43.31 11.03 -5.41
N LEU A 610 43.13 10.85 -6.72
CA LEU A 610 43.80 9.79 -7.50
C LEU A 610 45.31 10.00 -7.53
N LYS A 611 45.79 11.23 -7.76
CA LYS A 611 47.22 11.55 -7.71
C LYS A 611 47.81 11.32 -6.33
N GLU A 612 47.11 11.74 -5.28
CA GLU A 612 47.52 11.50 -3.90
C GLU A 612 47.56 10.00 -3.58
N LEU A 613 46.55 9.24 -4.00
CA LEU A 613 46.49 7.79 -3.81
C LEU A 613 47.64 7.09 -4.56
N ILE A 614 47.89 7.44 -5.83
CA ILE A 614 49.00 6.88 -6.61
C ILE A 614 50.35 7.24 -5.98
N SER A 615 50.54 8.48 -5.56
CA SER A 615 51.76 8.90 -4.85
C SER A 615 51.95 8.10 -3.56
N THR A 616 50.87 7.89 -2.80
CA THR A 616 50.91 7.14 -1.53
C THR A 616 51.21 5.66 -1.77
N LEU A 617 50.59 5.05 -2.79
CA LEU A 617 50.73 3.62 -3.08
C LEU A 617 52.02 3.26 -3.83
N THR A 618 52.52 4.16 -4.69
CA THR A 618 53.65 3.86 -5.61
C THR A 618 54.91 4.66 -5.32
N GLY A 619 54.82 5.75 -4.54
CA GLY A 619 55.93 6.68 -4.28
C GLY A 619 56.28 7.60 -5.45
N LYS A 620 55.54 7.55 -6.57
CA LYS A 620 55.77 8.38 -7.75
C LYS A 620 54.90 9.65 -7.72
N GLN A 621 55.51 10.80 -8.02
CA GLN A 621 54.81 12.09 -8.08
C GLN A 621 54.63 12.62 -9.51
N ASP A 622 55.28 11.98 -10.48
CA ASP A 622 55.29 12.32 -11.90
C ASP A 622 54.38 11.39 -12.70
N VAL A 623 53.07 11.48 -12.47
CA VAL A 623 52.08 10.58 -13.08
C VAL A 623 51.05 11.39 -13.88
N GLU A 624 50.96 11.13 -15.19
CA GLU A 624 49.88 11.62 -16.03
C GLU A 624 48.65 10.71 -15.88
N LEU A 625 47.51 11.30 -15.55
CA LEU A 625 46.23 10.61 -15.53
C LEU A 625 45.62 10.60 -16.94
N ALA A 626 44.96 9.49 -17.31
CA ALA A 626 44.15 9.44 -18.52
C ALA A 626 43.01 10.47 -18.46
N ALA A 627 42.55 10.96 -19.61
CA ALA A 627 41.53 12.01 -19.68
C ALA A 627 40.18 11.62 -19.04
N ASP A 628 39.93 10.33 -18.90
CA ASP A 628 38.75 9.70 -18.27
C ASP A 628 39.02 9.22 -16.84
N ALA A 629 40.20 9.48 -16.26
CA ALA A 629 40.54 9.02 -14.91
C ALA A 629 39.59 9.55 -13.81
N ALA A 630 38.99 10.72 -14.02
CA ALA A 630 37.99 11.30 -13.12
C ALA A 630 36.64 10.54 -13.11
N GLU A 631 36.42 9.66 -14.10
CA GLU A 631 35.22 8.82 -14.20
C GLU A 631 35.40 7.46 -13.49
N VAL A 632 36.59 7.18 -12.99
CA VAL A 632 36.90 5.95 -12.25
C VAL A 632 36.20 5.95 -10.90
N ASP A 633 35.42 4.90 -10.63
CA ASP A 633 34.82 4.65 -9.33
C ASP A 633 35.89 4.17 -8.33
N ILE A 634 36.56 5.12 -7.68
CA ILE A 634 37.56 4.86 -6.64
C ILE A 634 36.97 4.02 -5.51
N ALA A 635 35.70 4.25 -5.14
CA ALA A 635 35.05 3.49 -4.07
C ALA A 635 34.87 2.02 -4.50
N GLY A 636 34.40 1.78 -5.73
CA GLY A 636 34.34 0.44 -6.33
C GLY A 636 35.71 -0.24 -6.40
N LEU A 637 36.77 0.47 -6.79
CA LEU A 637 38.13 -0.07 -6.79
C LEU A 637 38.61 -0.48 -5.39
N LEU A 638 38.40 0.37 -4.38
CA LEU A 638 38.77 0.06 -3.00
C LEU A 638 37.95 -1.13 -2.47
N LEU A 639 36.64 -1.18 -2.75
CA LEU A 639 35.77 -2.30 -2.39
C LEU A 639 36.25 -3.62 -2.99
N ARG A 640 36.64 -3.62 -4.27
CA ARG A 640 37.18 -4.80 -4.98
C ARG A 640 38.43 -5.38 -4.31
N MET A 641 39.24 -4.53 -3.67
CA MET A 641 40.46 -4.93 -2.96
C MET A 641 40.18 -5.49 -1.55
N LEU A 642 39.01 -5.22 -0.97
CA LEU A 642 38.69 -5.73 0.36
C LEU A 642 38.40 -7.23 0.33
N ALA A 643 39.01 -7.94 1.28
CA ALA A 643 38.75 -9.34 1.55
C ALA A 643 37.57 -9.50 2.51
N ILE A 644 36.84 -10.60 2.33
CA ILE A 644 35.92 -11.14 3.34
C ILE A 644 36.79 -11.67 4.48
N GLU A 645 36.79 -10.97 5.61
CA GLU A 645 37.54 -11.39 6.80
C GLU A 645 36.76 -12.41 7.61
N ALA A 646 35.43 -12.27 7.63
CA ALA A 646 34.54 -13.16 8.36
C ALA A 646 33.16 -13.20 7.70
N VAL A 647 32.51 -14.34 7.89
CA VAL A 647 31.08 -14.55 7.66
C VAL A 647 30.48 -14.97 9.00
N SER A 648 29.42 -14.30 9.45
CA SER A 648 28.71 -14.66 10.68
C SER A 648 27.27 -15.01 10.36
N GLY A 649 26.80 -16.09 10.98
CA GLY A 649 25.40 -16.46 11.03
C GLY A 649 24.76 -15.90 12.29
N THR A 650 23.53 -15.40 12.19
CA THR A 650 22.75 -14.97 13.36
C THR A 650 21.31 -15.39 13.22
N GLU A 651 20.67 -15.73 14.34
CA GLU A 651 19.22 -15.85 14.37
C GLU A 651 18.58 -14.47 14.20
N GLU A 652 17.73 -14.32 13.18
CA GLU A 652 17.03 -13.08 12.88
C GLU A 652 15.58 -13.17 13.35
N ALA A 653 15.13 -12.19 14.12
CA ALA A 653 13.76 -12.15 14.58
C ALA A 653 12.78 -11.98 13.41
N THR A 654 11.71 -12.77 13.42
CA THR A 654 10.54 -12.57 12.57
C THR A 654 9.38 -11.97 13.36
N ASN A 655 8.38 -11.47 12.66
CA ASN A 655 7.12 -10.98 13.23
C ASN A 655 6.38 -12.00 14.12
N ALA A 656 6.61 -13.30 13.93
CA ALA A 656 5.98 -14.36 14.72
C ALA A 656 6.71 -14.68 16.04
N GLY A 657 7.80 -13.97 16.36
CA GLY A 657 8.64 -14.29 17.52
C GLY A 657 9.42 -15.60 17.40
N ILE A 658 9.47 -16.17 16.19
CA ILE A 658 10.26 -17.36 15.84
C ILE A 658 11.45 -16.88 15.02
N PRO A 659 12.70 -17.18 15.41
CA PRO A 659 13.85 -16.76 14.65
C PRO A 659 13.99 -17.52 13.34
N SER A 660 14.41 -16.82 12.30
CA SER A 660 14.98 -17.40 11.07
C SER A 660 16.51 -17.23 11.09
N ALA A 661 17.19 -17.45 9.97
CA ALA A 661 18.62 -17.22 9.81
C ALA A 661 18.92 -15.92 9.04
N ALA A 662 20.06 -15.31 9.37
CA ALA A 662 20.69 -14.24 8.62
C ALA A 662 22.19 -14.50 8.50
N ALA A 663 22.77 -14.09 7.37
CA ALA A 663 24.20 -14.10 7.13
C ALA A 663 24.71 -12.66 7.05
N THR A 664 25.83 -12.36 7.69
CA THR A 664 26.53 -11.08 7.56
C THR A 664 27.96 -11.33 7.12
N ILE A 665 28.37 -10.70 6.02
CA ILE A 665 29.75 -10.71 5.55
C ILE A 665 30.46 -9.44 6.02
N PHE A 666 31.70 -9.59 6.49
CA PHE A 666 32.52 -8.51 7.04
C PHE A 666 33.74 -8.28 6.15
N LEU A 667 33.91 -7.05 5.68
CA LEU A 667 35.01 -6.67 4.80
C LEU A 667 36.07 -5.82 5.53
N GLY A 668 37.34 -6.20 5.36
CA GLY A 668 38.51 -5.54 5.94
C GLY A 668 38.71 -5.78 7.44
N LYS A 669 39.96 -5.69 7.93
CA LYS A 669 40.44 -6.11 9.27
C LYS A 669 39.67 -5.60 10.52
N THR A 670 38.75 -4.66 10.37
CA THR A 670 37.89 -4.16 11.47
C THR A 670 36.39 -4.30 11.20
N GLY A 671 35.98 -4.99 10.12
CA GLY A 671 34.57 -5.14 9.74
C GLY A 671 33.90 -3.82 9.39
N ILE A 672 34.65 -2.91 8.75
CA ILE A 672 34.21 -1.53 8.43
C ILE A 672 32.95 -1.55 7.58
N ILE A 673 32.91 -2.48 6.62
CA ILE A 673 31.80 -2.64 5.69
C ILE A 673 31.17 -4.00 5.94
N ARG A 674 29.84 -3.99 6.01
CA ARG A 674 29.03 -5.17 6.30
C ARG A 674 27.89 -5.25 5.31
N PHE A 675 27.70 -6.44 4.74
CA PHE A 675 26.49 -6.74 3.98
C PHE A 675 25.78 -7.88 4.68
N LYS A 676 24.49 -7.66 4.96
CA LYS A 676 23.62 -8.64 5.61
C LYS A 676 22.64 -9.17 4.59
N GLY A 677 22.21 -10.41 4.74
CA GLY A 677 21.04 -10.99 4.09
C GLY A 677 20.28 -11.82 5.11
N SER A 678 18.96 -11.70 5.15
CA SER A 678 18.13 -12.54 6.02
C SER A 678 16.91 -13.05 5.30
N THR A 679 16.41 -14.19 5.73
CA THR A 679 15.39 -14.94 5.01
C THR A 679 14.17 -15.18 5.87
N PRO A 680 12.97 -15.19 5.28
CA PRO A 680 11.77 -15.60 5.99
C PRO A 680 11.77 -17.09 6.33
N LEU A 681 11.00 -17.44 7.36
CA LEU A 681 10.69 -18.82 7.69
C LEU A 681 9.33 -19.21 7.08
N GLY A 682 9.31 -20.37 6.42
CA GLY A 682 8.12 -20.96 5.82
C GLY A 682 7.47 -21.98 6.73
N THR A 683 6.15 -22.11 6.65
CA THR A 683 5.45 -23.37 6.97
C THR A 683 5.28 -24.08 5.64
N SER A 684 6.11 -25.09 5.36
CA SER A 684 6.04 -25.86 4.12
C SER A 684 4.68 -26.57 4.08
N ALA A 685 3.81 -26.17 3.16
CA ALA A 685 2.63 -26.96 2.78
C ALA A 685 2.97 -27.86 1.57
N GLY A 686 3.75 -27.34 0.61
CA GLY A 686 4.11 -28.07 -0.61
C GLY A 686 5.15 -29.17 -0.42
N VAL A 687 4.94 -30.29 -1.13
CA VAL A 687 5.80 -31.48 -1.13
C VAL A 687 7.19 -31.26 -1.75
N ASP A 688 7.35 -30.20 -2.55
CA ASP A 688 8.55 -29.97 -3.38
C ASP A 688 9.26 -28.61 -3.11
N GLU A 689 8.89 -27.88 -2.05
CA GLU A 689 9.55 -26.61 -1.63
C GLU A 689 10.93 -26.83 -0.96
N ALA A 690 11.94 -26.01 -1.27
CA ALA A 690 13.21 -26.00 -0.54
C ALA A 690 13.05 -26.02 1.00
N ILE A 691 13.82 -26.86 1.67
CA ILE A 691 13.66 -27.17 3.09
C ILE A 691 14.20 -26.03 3.95
N HIS A 692 13.34 -25.56 4.86
CA HIS A 692 13.74 -24.68 5.96
C HIS A 692 14.38 -25.53 7.05
N TYR A 693 15.66 -25.32 7.30
CA TYR A 693 16.39 -26.13 8.25
C TYR A 693 16.18 -25.58 9.67
N VAL A 694 15.33 -26.26 10.42
CA VAL A 694 14.89 -25.87 11.78
C VAL A 694 15.41 -26.83 12.86
N ASP A 695 15.46 -26.38 14.10
CA ASP A 695 16.04 -27.07 15.25
C ASP A 695 15.40 -28.45 15.55
N SER A 696 14.14 -28.65 15.14
CA SER A 696 13.48 -29.94 15.27
C SER A 696 13.98 -30.98 14.26
N ILE A 697 14.62 -30.57 13.17
CA ILE A 697 15.16 -31.47 12.15
C ILE A 697 16.40 -32.16 12.68
N ILE A 698 16.33 -33.49 12.83
CA ILE A 698 17.44 -34.29 13.36
C ILE A 698 17.92 -35.21 12.25
N ARG A 699 19.20 -35.11 11.89
CA ARG A 699 19.77 -36.03 10.91
C ARG A 699 19.96 -37.43 11.48
N PRO A 700 19.93 -38.48 10.63
CA PRO A 700 20.34 -39.81 11.02
C PRO A 700 21.79 -39.77 11.54
N GLY A 701 22.03 -40.37 12.70
CA GLY A 701 23.35 -40.39 13.32
C GLY A 701 23.38 -41.26 14.57
N ASN A 702 24.46 -41.13 15.35
CA ASN A 702 24.69 -41.96 16.54
C ASN A 702 23.52 -41.93 17.54
N MET A 703 22.87 -40.77 17.73
CA MET A 703 21.74 -40.64 18.67
C MET A 703 20.48 -41.31 18.16
N THR A 704 20.12 -41.13 16.88
CA THR A 704 18.92 -41.75 16.31
C THR A 704 19.08 -43.26 16.19
N GLN A 705 20.30 -43.76 15.95
CA GLN A 705 20.62 -45.19 15.95
C GLN A 705 20.66 -45.81 17.35
N LYS A 706 21.15 -45.07 18.36
CA LYS A 706 21.29 -45.57 19.74
C LYS A 706 19.96 -45.56 20.50
N TYR A 707 19.07 -44.61 20.20
CA TYR A 707 17.76 -44.48 20.84
C TYR A 707 16.63 -44.40 19.80
N PRO A 708 16.45 -45.41 18.93
CA PRO A 708 15.43 -45.39 17.89
C PRO A 708 14.01 -45.32 18.47
N ASP A 709 13.84 -45.71 19.73
CA ASP A 709 12.59 -45.60 20.49
C ASP A 709 12.20 -44.15 20.82
N LEU A 710 13.04 -43.15 20.56
CA LEU A 710 12.74 -41.74 20.87
C LEU A 710 12.44 -40.90 19.62
N PHE A 711 12.64 -41.44 18.44
CA PHE A 711 12.53 -40.68 17.20
C PHE A 711 11.49 -41.31 16.27
N THR A 712 10.89 -40.45 15.44
CA THR A 712 10.04 -40.83 14.32
C THR A 712 10.71 -40.36 13.04
N ASP A 713 10.76 -41.22 12.03
CA ASP A 713 11.18 -40.87 10.69
C ASP A 713 10.15 -39.91 10.08
N ALA A 714 10.62 -38.76 9.59
CA ALA A 714 9.77 -37.74 8.97
C ALA A 714 9.48 -38.05 7.49
N GLY A 715 10.13 -39.06 6.88
CA GLY A 715 9.94 -39.48 5.49
C GLY A 715 10.76 -38.68 4.47
N ASP A 716 11.51 -37.66 4.91
CA ASP A 716 12.40 -36.80 4.11
C ASP A 716 13.89 -37.12 4.33
N GLY A 717 14.18 -38.29 4.92
CA GLY A 717 15.54 -38.68 5.33
C GLY A 717 15.98 -38.07 6.66
N THR A 718 15.10 -37.35 7.35
CA THR A 718 15.36 -36.76 8.67
C THR A 718 14.42 -37.33 9.73
N TRP A 719 14.78 -37.12 10.99
CA TRP A 719 14.08 -37.63 12.17
C TRP A 719 13.54 -36.47 12.99
N ARG A 720 12.44 -36.71 13.72
CA ARG A 720 11.92 -35.82 14.75
C ARG A 720 11.82 -36.60 16.06
N PHE A 721 11.92 -35.93 17.19
CA PHE A 721 11.49 -36.56 18.43
C PHE A 721 10.00 -36.90 18.36
N ARG A 722 9.60 -38.01 18.96
CA ARG A 722 8.17 -38.34 19.03
C ARG A 722 7.41 -37.30 19.86
N LYS A 723 6.17 -37.01 19.43
CA LYS A 723 5.32 -35.98 20.06
C LYS A 723 4.84 -36.34 21.47
N ASP A 724 4.87 -37.62 21.84
CA ASP A 724 4.45 -38.14 23.16
C ASP A 724 5.53 -38.02 24.25
N LEU A 725 6.74 -37.57 23.91
CA LEU A 725 7.86 -37.53 24.83
C LEU A 725 7.85 -36.27 25.70
N GLU A 726 8.18 -36.44 26.97
CA GLU A 726 8.44 -35.36 27.92
C GLU A 726 9.92 -35.29 28.30
N PHE A 727 10.34 -34.16 28.87
CA PHE A 727 11.70 -33.94 29.34
C PHE A 727 12.19 -35.03 30.30
N ALA A 728 11.30 -35.60 31.11
CA ALA A 728 11.62 -36.69 32.03
C ALA A 728 12.05 -37.97 31.30
N ASN A 729 11.42 -38.30 30.16
CA ASN A 729 11.76 -39.47 29.35
C ASN A 729 13.19 -39.37 28.81
N ILE A 730 13.59 -38.17 28.35
CA ILE A 730 14.93 -37.91 27.83
C ILE A 730 15.96 -37.91 28.96
N LYS A 731 15.67 -37.21 30.07
CA LYS A 731 16.56 -37.14 31.22
C LYS A 731 16.85 -38.52 31.82
N ALA A 732 15.88 -39.42 31.81
CA ALA A 732 16.04 -40.79 32.30
C ALA A 732 17.12 -41.60 31.55
N LYS A 733 17.46 -41.23 30.31
CA LYS A 733 18.54 -41.88 29.54
C LYS A 733 19.94 -41.45 30.00
N ASN A 734 20.05 -40.45 30.90
CA ASN A 734 21.29 -39.94 31.49
C ASN A 734 22.41 -39.68 30.47
N ASN A 735 22.06 -39.09 29.34
CA ASN A 735 22.98 -38.77 28.25
C ASN A 735 22.89 -37.26 27.94
N THR A 736 24.02 -36.56 28.10
CA THR A 736 24.08 -35.10 27.95
C THR A 736 23.83 -34.66 26.51
N GLU A 737 24.41 -35.35 25.52
CA GLU A 737 24.25 -35.03 24.09
C GLU A 737 22.78 -35.15 23.65
N LEU A 738 22.09 -36.21 24.07
CA LEU A 738 20.66 -36.40 23.82
C LEU A 738 19.82 -35.33 24.51
N LEU A 739 20.19 -34.93 25.73
CA LEU A 739 19.50 -33.88 26.48
C LEU A 739 19.64 -32.52 25.81
N ASP A 740 20.82 -32.21 25.29
CA ASP A 740 21.09 -30.96 24.57
C ASP A 740 20.41 -30.96 23.19
N LEU A 741 20.39 -32.10 22.49
CA LEU A 741 19.60 -32.27 21.27
C LEU A 741 18.10 -32.06 21.52
N TRP A 742 17.54 -32.61 22.60
CA TRP A 742 16.16 -32.37 23.00
C TRP A 742 15.91 -30.89 23.28
N ARG A 743 16.76 -30.25 24.11
CA ARG A 743 16.64 -28.83 24.44
C ARG A 743 16.67 -27.96 23.18
N LYS A 744 17.56 -28.25 22.24
CA LYS A 744 17.63 -27.58 20.94
C LYS A 744 16.31 -27.76 20.17
N SER A 745 15.89 -29.00 19.95
CA SER A 745 14.66 -29.33 19.22
C SER A 745 13.36 -28.82 19.86
N ALA A 746 13.38 -28.43 21.13
CA ALA A 746 12.24 -27.88 21.84
C ALA A 746 12.19 -26.34 21.79
N ARG A 747 13.28 -25.66 21.41
CA ARG A 747 13.32 -24.19 21.27
C ARG A 747 12.31 -23.72 20.24
N TYR A 748 11.55 -22.68 20.56
CA TYR A 748 10.52 -22.09 19.68
C TYR A 748 9.55 -23.14 19.10
N ALA A 749 9.19 -24.14 19.90
CA ALA A 749 8.38 -25.29 19.46
C ALA A 749 9.00 -26.06 18.28
N GLY A 750 10.34 -26.14 18.24
CA GLY A 750 11.11 -26.85 17.23
C GLY A 750 11.37 -26.08 15.94
N MET A 751 11.04 -24.78 15.91
CA MET A 751 11.20 -23.91 14.74
C MET A 751 12.37 -22.93 14.84
N GLY A 752 13.25 -23.05 15.85
CA GLY A 752 14.51 -22.29 15.87
C GLY A 752 15.42 -22.65 14.70
N CYS A 753 16.45 -21.86 14.42
CA CYS A 753 17.31 -22.05 13.23
C CYS A 753 18.81 -22.11 13.57
N MET A 754 19.17 -22.68 14.73
CA MET A 754 20.55 -22.73 15.18
C MET A 754 21.46 -23.50 14.21
N ASP A 755 20.97 -24.61 13.65
CA ASP A 755 21.77 -25.42 12.74
C ASP A 755 22.03 -24.70 11.41
N ALA A 756 21.05 -23.94 10.91
CA ALA A 756 21.25 -23.09 9.74
C ALA A 756 22.29 -21.99 10.01
N VAL A 757 22.27 -21.41 11.22
CA VAL A 757 23.30 -20.46 11.66
C VAL A 757 24.67 -21.12 11.72
N GLU A 758 24.77 -22.31 12.30
CA GLU A 758 26.01 -23.09 12.35
C GLU A 758 26.55 -23.41 10.95
N HIS A 759 25.69 -23.80 10.00
CA HIS A 759 26.08 -24.02 8.61
C HIS A 759 26.61 -22.76 7.93
N ILE A 760 26.06 -21.57 8.25
CA ILE A 760 26.59 -20.29 7.77
C ILE A 760 28.02 -20.09 8.28
N GLU A 761 28.25 -20.31 9.58
CA GLU A 761 29.54 -20.03 10.23
C GLU A 761 30.62 -21.07 9.94
N THR A 762 30.24 -22.27 9.53
CA THR A 762 31.16 -23.38 9.27
C THR A 762 31.28 -23.64 7.76
N VAL A 763 30.40 -24.47 7.21
CA VAL A 763 30.49 -24.97 5.83
C VAL A 763 30.48 -23.84 4.80
N LEU A 764 29.57 -22.88 4.95
CA LEU A 764 29.42 -21.81 3.98
C LEU A 764 30.52 -20.74 4.13
N ALA A 765 30.86 -20.34 5.36
CA ALA A 765 31.90 -19.35 5.63
C ALA A 765 33.27 -19.72 5.05
N GLU A 766 33.66 -21.00 5.16
CA GLU A 766 34.95 -21.50 4.68
C GLU A 766 35.15 -21.28 3.17
N ALA A 767 34.07 -21.30 2.39
CA ALA A 767 34.15 -21.14 0.95
C ALA A 767 34.43 -19.69 0.49
N PHE A 768 34.16 -18.69 1.34
CA PHE A 768 34.25 -17.28 0.97
C PHE A 768 35.24 -16.47 1.81
N THR A 769 35.55 -16.91 3.02
CA THR A 769 36.52 -16.24 3.90
C THR A 769 37.90 -16.18 3.26
N GLY A 770 38.55 -15.02 3.33
CA GLY A 770 39.84 -14.74 2.70
C GLY A 770 39.77 -14.33 1.22
N LYS A 771 38.63 -14.50 0.54
CA LYS A 771 38.45 -14.03 -0.84
C LYS A 771 38.22 -12.52 -0.88
N SER A 772 38.88 -11.84 -1.81
CA SER A 772 38.52 -10.47 -2.16
C SER A 772 37.22 -10.39 -2.96
N LEU A 773 36.53 -9.25 -2.91
CA LEU A 773 35.33 -9.05 -3.74
C LEU A 773 35.64 -9.19 -5.25
N ALA A 774 36.88 -8.89 -5.67
CA ALA A 774 37.35 -9.17 -7.03
C ALA A 774 37.39 -10.67 -7.34
N GLN A 775 37.77 -11.51 -6.38
CA GLN A 775 37.86 -12.97 -6.52
C GLN A 775 36.51 -13.69 -6.42
N LEU A 776 35.46 -13.04 -5.91
CA LEU A 776 34.11 -13.64 -5.83
C LEU A 776 33.48 -13.87 -7.21
N GLY A 777 33.86 -13.09 -8.22
CA GLY A 777 33.23 -13.16 -9.54
C GLY A 777 31.82 -12.56 -9.55
N SER A 778 30.93 -13.15 -10.35
CA SER A 778 29.53 -12.75 -10.53
C SER A 778 28.60 -13.35 -9.47
N LEU A 779 27.37 -12.85 -9.38
CA LEU A 779 26.33 -13.44 -8.53
C LEU A 779 26.04 -14.90 -8.90
N LEU A 780 26.10 -15.25 -10.19
CA LEU A 780 25.92 -16.62 -10.66
C LEU A 780 27.04 -17.53 -10.11
N GLU A 781 28.29 -17.08 -10.13
CA GLU A 781 29.42 -17.87 -9.62
C GLU A 781 29.33 -18.06 -8.10
N VAL A 782 28.86 -17.05 -7.37
CA VAL A 782 28.56 -17.16 -5.95
C VAL A 782 27.49 -18.21 -5.69
N ASP A 783 26.33 -18.11 -6.33
CA ASP A 783 25.22 -19.05 -6.13
C ASP A 783 25.61 -20.48 -6.55
N ARG A 784 26.38 -20.63 -7.63
CA ARG A 784 26.91 -21.94 -8.05
C ARG A 784 27.82 -22.56 -7.00
N GLU A 785 28.67 -21.79 -6.35
CA GLU A 785 29.53 -22.33 -5.28
C GLU A 785 28.68 -22.73 -4.06
N LEU A 786 27.64 -21.97 -3.71
CA LEU A 786 26.69 -22.35 -2.65
C LEU A 786 25.99 -23.69 -2.97
N LEU A 787 25.48 -23.85 -4.18
CA LEU A 787 24.81 -25.09 -4.61
C LEU A 787 25.78 -26.27 -4.71
N LYS A 788 27.04 -26.02 -5.09
CA LYS A 788 28.11 -27.03 -5.09
C LYS A 788 28.41 -27.54 -3.68
N LEU A 789 28.37 -26.67 -2.67
CA LEU A 789 28.51 -27.09 -1.27
C LEU A 789 27.31 -27.94 -0.85
N GLU A 790 26.08 -27.54 -1.16
CA GLU A 790 24.88 -28.35 -0.88
C GLU A 790 24.98 -29.75 -1.51
N SER A 791 25.34 -29.83 -2.78
CA SER A 791 25.52 -31.11 -3.48
C SER A 791 26.62 -31.97 -2.85
N ARG A 792 27.76 -31.37 -2.49
CA ARG A 792 28.87 -32.07 -1.82
C ARG A 792 28.44 -32.65 -0.48
N GLU A 793 27.73 -31.85 0.32
CA GLU A 793 27.26 -32.29 1.63
C GLU A 793 26.17 -33.35 1.51
N ALA A 794 25.31 -33.28 0.48
CA ALA A 794 24.33 -34.34 0.18
C ALA A 794 24.99 -35.67 -0.20
N VAL A 795 26.08 -35.64 -0.99
CA VAL A 795 26.88 -36.83 -1.30
C VAL A 795 27.59 -37.36 -0.04
N SER A 796 28.20 -36.48 0.75
CA SER A 796 28.90 -36.82 1.99
C SER A 796 27.97 -37.47 3.02
N ALA A 797 26.73 -36.96 3.12
CA ALA A 797 25.68 -37.49 3.99
C ALA A 797 25.02 -38.77 3.45
N GLY A 798 25.37 -39.22 2.24
CA GLY A 798 24.78 -40.41 1.61
C GLY A 798 23.33 -40.24 1.18
N ILE A 799 22.85 -39.00 1.03
CA ILE A 799 21.49 -38.68 0.57
C ILE A 799 21.37 -38.97 -0.94
N ILE A 800 22.43 -38.67 -1.68
CA ILE A 800 22.58 -39.02 -3.11
C ILE A 800 23.90 -39.75 -3.33
N GLY A 801 23.95 -40.63 -4.34
CA GLY A 801 25.18 -41.30 -4.75
C GLY A 801 26.18 -40.34 -5.43
N ALA A 802 27.48 -40.66 -5.37
CA ALA A 802 28.49 -39.87 -6.08
C ALA A 802 28.31 -39.92 -7.61
N ASP A 803 27.78 -41.05 -8.10
CA ASP A 803 27.40 -41.35 -9.48
C ASP A 803 25.94 -40.99 -9.80
N ALA A 804 25.23 -40.28 -8.90
CA ALA A 804 23.88 -39.81 -9.15
C ALA A 804 23.80 -39.00 -10.45
N THR A 805 22.66 -39.14 -11.12
CA THR A 805 22.35 -38.44 -12.37
C THR A 805 22.34 -36.93 -12.16
N ASN A 806 22.48 -36.16 -13.25
CA ASN A 806 22.44 -34.71 -13.17
C ASN A 806 21.09 -34.20 -12.64
N GLU A 807 19.99 -34.86 -12.97
CA GLU A 807 18.66 -34.53 -12.46
C GLU A 807 18.56 -34.77 -10.94
N GLU A 808 19.05 -35.91 -10.43
CA GLU A 808 19.07 -36.18 -8.99
C GLU A 808 19.92 -35.16 -8.22
N LYS A 809 21.07 -34.77 -8.79
CA LYS A 809 21.94 -33.73 -8.21
C LYS A 809 21.26 -32.36 -8.20
N ILE A 810 20.60 -31.99 -9.30
CA ILE A 810 19.82 -30.74 -9.39
C ILE A 810 18.71 -30.73 -8.36
N HIS A 811 17.94 -31.82 -8.28
CA HIS A 811 16.87 -31.97 -7.31
C HIS A 811 17.39 -31.81 -5.88
N ALA A 812 18.48 -32.49 -5.51
CA ALA A 812 19.09 -32.33 -4.19
C ALA A 812 19.49 -30.87 -3.88
N MET A 813 20.09 -30.18 -4.86
CA MET A 813 20.46 -28.76 -4.74
C MET A 813 19.25 -27.82 -4.62
N GLN A 814 18.14 -28.12 -5.30
CA GLN A 814 16.89 -27.35 -5.19
C GLN A 814 16.21 -27.58 -3.83
N ARG A 815 16.22 -28.83 -3.33
CA ARG A 815 15.65 -29.20 -2.03
C ARG A 815 16.36 -28.55 -0.86
N LYS A 816 17.68 -28.33 -0.94
CA LYS A 816 18.50 -27.73 0.14
C LYS A 816 18.32 -28.45 1.48
N GLY A 817 18.13 -29.76 1.44
CA GLY A 817 17.82 -30.58 2.61
C GLY A 817 18.97 -30.72 3.59
N VAL A 818 20.19 -30.34 3.19
CA VAL A 818 21.39 -30.50 3.99
C VAL A 818 21.72 -29.18 4.68
N LEU A 819 22.16 -28.16 3.94
CA LEU A 819 22.59 -26.89 4.54
C LEU A 819 21.41 -26.00 4.92
N GLY A 820 20.24 -26.22 4.32
CA GLY A 820 19.04 -25.44 4.58
C GLY A 820 18.92 -24.23 3.69
N MET A 821 17.70 -24.01 3.19
CA MET A 821 17.38 -22.83 2.38
C MET A 821 17.69 -21.54 3.11
N ASN A 822 17.28 -21.44 4.38
CA ASN A 822 17.47 -20.26 5.22
C ASN A 822 18.95 -19.90 5.42
N ALA A 823 19.87 -20.87 5.39
CA ALA A 823 21.30 -20.62 5.38
C ALA A 823 21.79 -20.12 4.01
N ILE A 824 21.48 -20.88 2.95
CA ILE A 824 21.96 -20.62 1.59
C ILE A 824 21.44 -19.28 1.05
N LEU A 825 20.14 -19.02 1.13
CA LEU A 825 19.56 -17.79 0.58
C LEU A 825 20.04 -16.56 1.36
N SER A 826 20.20 -16.65 2.69
CA SER A 826 20.71 -15.54 3.49
C SER A 826 22.11 -15.13 3.04
N LEU A 827 22.97 -16.11 2.75
CA LEU A 827 24.33 -15.83 2.26
C LEU A 827 24.34 -15.40 0.80
N SER A 828 23.48 -15.97 -0.06
CA SER A 828 23.25 -15.51 -1.45
C SER A 828 22.87 -14.02 -1.49
N LEU A 829 21.95 -13.59 -0.63
CA LEU A 829 21.57 -12.17 -0.48
C LEU A 829 22.72 -11.30 0.00
N ALA A 830 23.44 -11.72 1.05
CA ALA A 830 24.55 -10.95 1.61
C ALA A 830 25.69 -10.77 0.59
N LEU A 831 26.10 -11.86 -0.08
CA LEU A 831 27.14 -11.83 -1.10
C LEU A 831 26.66 -11.10 -2.36
N GLY A 832 25.41 -11.28 -2.78
CA GLY A 832 24.82 -10.55 -3.90
C GLY A 832 24.86 -9.03 -3.70
N ARG A 833 24.60 -8.56 -2.48
CA ARG A 833 24.75 -7.13 -2.12
C ARG A 833 26.20 -6.66 -2.19
N ALA A 834 27.17 -7.47 -1.76
CA ALA A 834 28.58 -7.14 -1.91
C ALA A 834 29.05 -7.14 -3.37
N VAL A 835 28.58 -8.08 -4.18
CA VAL A 835 28.85 -8.12 -5.62
C VAL A 835 28.23 -6.90 -6.29
N ALA A 836 27.01 -6.50 -5.94
CA ALA A 836 26.41 -5.27 -6.47
C ALA A 836 27.23 -4.03 -6.07
N ALA A 837 27.60 -3.92 -4.79
CA ALA A 837 28.36 -2.79 -4.28
C ALA A 837 29.75 -2.65 -4.92
N LYS A 838 30.45 -3.76 -5.19
CA LYS A 838 31.77 -3.72 -5.87
C LYS A 838 31.70 -3.15 -7.30
N ASP A 839 30.51 -3.19 -7.90
CA ASP A 839 30.23 -2.71 -9.25
C ASP A 839 29.48 -1.37 -9.23
N GLY A 840 29.36 -0.73 -8.06
CA GLY A 840 28.68 0.56 -7.89
C GLY A 840 27.18 0.49 -8.15
N LYS A 841 26.57 -0.67 -7.90
CA LYS A 841 25.17 -1.00 -8.18
C LYS A 841 24.42 -1.41 -6.91
N GLU A 842 23.11 -1.30 -6.97
CA GLU A 842 22.19 -1.91 -6.01
C GLU A 842 21.85 -3.35 -6.43
N LEU A 843 21.33 -4.14 -5.49
CA LEU A 843 21.03 -5.56 -5.73
C LEU A 843 20.03 -5.75 -6.88
N TRP A 844 18.96 -4.95 -6.94
CA TRP A 844 17.96 -5.02 -8.02
C TRP A 844 18.57 -4.81 -9.41
N GLN A 845 19.60 -3.97 -9.54
CA GLN A 845 20.28 -3.74 -10.83
C GLN A 845 21.05 -4.98 -11.26
N LEU A 846 21.74 -5.63 -10.31
CA LEU A 846 22.49 -6.86 -10.57
C LEU A 846 21.55 -8.01 -10.99
N ILE A 847 20.39 -8.15 -10.32
CA ILE A 847 19.35 -9.12 -10.67
C ILE A 847 18.83 -8.85 -12.10
N ARG A 848 18.49 -7.58 -12.41
CA ARG A 848 18.01 -7.17 -13.74
C ARG A 848 19.03 -7.48 -14.83
N GLU A 849 20.30 -7.18 -14.60
CA GLU A 849 21.37 -7.42 -15.57
C GLU A 849 21.55 -8.91 -15.86
N MET A 850 21.51 -9.76 -14.82
CA MET A 850 21.60 -11.20 -15.00
C MET A 850 20.39 -11.75 -15.77
N ALA A 851 19.18 -11.28 -15.46
CA ALA A 851 17.98 -11.66 -16.19
C ALA A 851 18.02 -11.20 -17.66
N GLY A 852 18.42 -9.95 -17.91
CA GLY A 852 18.56 -9.39 -19.25
C GLY A 852 19.61 -10.12 -20.08
N GLU A 853 20.76 -10.43 -19.49
CA GLU A 853 21.80 -11.23 -20.16
C GLU A 853 21.31 -12.64 -20.50
N THR A 854 20.58 -13.27 -19.58
CA THR A 854 20.01 -14.61 -19.81
C THR A 854 18.97 -14.57 -20.95
N MET A 855 18.07 -13.58 -20.95
CA MET A 855 17.10 -13.40 -22.03
C MET A 855 17.79 -13.17 -23.38
N ALA A 856 18.81 -12.30 -23.43
CA ALA A 856 19.57 -12.02 -24.66
C ALA A 856 20.25 -13.28 -25.22
N LYS A 857 20.90 -14.07 -24.35
CA LYS A 857 21.51 -15.35 -24.74
C LYS A 857 20.47 -16.35 -25.23
N PHE A 858 19.35 -16.49 -24.51
CA PHE A 858 18.26 -17.36 -24.90
C PHE A 858 17.68 -17.01 -26.27
N VAL A 859 17.43 -15.72 -26.53
CA VAL A 859 16.94 -15.25 -27.83
C VAL A 859 17.95 -15.56 -28.93
N ALA A 860 19.23 -15.19 -28.74
CA ALA A 860 20.28 -15.47 -29.73
C ALA A 860 20.39 -16.96 -30.07
N ALA A 861 20.31 -17.84 -29.06
CA ALA A 861 20.39 -19.28 -29.25
C ALA A 861 19.16 -19.86 -29.99
N ASN A 862 17.96 -19.33 -29.76
CA ASN A 862 16.72 -19.97 -30.18
C ASN A 862 15.94 -19.25 -31.30
N THR A 863 16.28 -18.01 -31.64
CA THR A 863 15.60 -17.26 -32.70
C THR A 863 15.93 -17.79 -34.09
N SER A 864 14.99 -17.66 -35.02
CA SER A 864 15.20 -17.92 -36.46
C SER A 864 15.70 -16.68 -37.23
N ASP A 865 15.63 -15.50 -36.61
CA ASP A 865 16.05 -14.22 -37.19
C ASP A 865 17.58 -14.07 -37.14
N SER A 866 18.23 -13.92 -38.31
CA SER A 866 19.68 -13.79 -38.40
C SER A 866 20.21 -12.51 -37.75
N ASP A 867 19.40 -11.46 -37.72
CA ASP A 867 19.81 -10.14 -37.21
C ASP A 867 19.76 -10.09 -35.67
N LYS A 868 19.12 -11.09 -35.05
CA LYS A 868 18.97 -11.23 -33.60
C LYS A 868 19.86 -12.33 -33.02
N LYS A 869 21.00 -12.60 -33.66
CA LYS A 869 21.98 -13.60 -33.23
C LYS A 869 23.10 -13.06 -32.34
N ASP A 870 23.23 -11.74 -32.20
CA ASP A 870 24.24 -11.13 -31.33
C ASP A 870 23.67 -10.84 -29.93
N PRO A 871 24.10 -11.57 -28.88
CA PRO A 871 23.64 -11.32 -27.51
C PRO A 871 24.02 -9.93 -26.99
N ALA A 872 25.12 -9.33 -27.46
CA ALA A 872 25.54 -8.02 -27.00
C ALA A 872 24.61 -6.92 -27.49
N ALA A 873 24.20 -6.97 -28.77
CA ALA A 873 23.19 -6.08 -29.34
C ALA A 873 21.83 -6.24 -28.64
N LEU A 874 21.41 -7.49 -28.36
CA LEU A 874 20.15 -7.76 -27.66
C LEU A 874 20.16 -7.26 -26.21
N LYS A 875 21.28 -7.39 -25.49
CA LYS A 875 21.42 -6.91 -24.11
C LYS A 875 21.35 -5.38 -24.02
N ALA A 876 21.69 -4.66 -25.09
CA ALA A 876 21.61 -3.21 -25.15
C ALA A 876 20.18 -2.67 -25.43
N MET A 877 19.22 -3.53 -25.74
CA MET A 877 17.82 -3.15 -25.91
C MET A 877 17.19 -2.73 -24.58
N ASP A 878 16.07 -2.00 -24.65
CA ASP A 878 15.26 -1.77 -23.46
C ASP A 878 14.80 -3.10 -22.85
N PHE A 879 14.76 -3.16 -21.52
CA PHE A 879 14.50 -4.40 -20.80
C PHE A 879 13.11 -4.98 -21.11
N ASP A 880 12.09 -4.14 -21.26
CA ASP A 880 10.73 -4.61 -21.56
C ASP A 880 10.59 -5.02 -23.03
N GLU A 881 11.31 -4.36 -23.95
CA GLU A 881 11.42 -4.79 -25.35
C GLU A 881 12.12 -6.16 -25.48
N LEU A 882 13.23 -6.34 -24.76
CA LEU A 882 13.94 -7.62 -24.69
C LEU A 882 13.07 -8.72 -24.08
N LYS A 883 12.31 -8.40 -23.02
CA LYS A 883 11.35 -9.32 -22.39
C LYS A 883 10.27 -9.75 -23.38
N ALA A 884 9.69 -8.83 -24.14
CA ALA A 884 8.69 -9.15 -25.16
C ALA A 884 9.28 -10.04 -26.28
N LEU A 885 10.50 -9.76 -26.72
CA LEU A 885 11.21 -10.57 -27.72
C LEU A 885 11.55 -11.97 -27.19
N PHE A 886 11.97 -12.05 -25.92
CA PHE A 886 12.21 -13.31 -25.22
C PHE A 886 10.94 -14.15 -25.15
N THR A 887 9.83 -13.60 -24.68
CA THR A 887 8.55 -14.31 -24.63
C THR A 887 8.11 -14.77 -26.02
N GLY A 888 8.26 -13.95 -27.06
CA GLY A 888 7.95 -14.34 -28.44
C GLY A 888 8.81 -15.52 -28.92
N THR A 889 10.12 -15.49 -28.68
CA THR A 889 11.04 -16.58 -29.05
C THR A 889 10.74 -17.86 -28.25
N ALA A 890 10.41 -17.73 -26.97
CA ALA A 890 10.03 -18.85 -26.13
C ALA A 890 8.72 -19.50 -26.61
N GLN A 891 7.73 -18.72 -27.01
CA GLN A 891 6.48 -19.25 -27.60
C GLN A 891 6.73 -20.06 -28.88
N GLU A 892 7.69 -19.67 -29.70
CA GLU A 892 8.10 -20.45 -30.88
C GLU A 892 8.77 -21.77 -30.48
N ALA A 893 9.61 -21.76 -29.45
CA ALA A 893 10.22 -22.97 -28.91
C ALA A 893 9.18 -23.91 -28.26
N ILE A 894 8.19 -23.38 -27.54
CA ILE A 894 7.07 -24.13 -26.97
C ILE A 894 6.26 -24.81 -28.09
N LYS A 895 5.99 -24.12 -29.21
CA LYS A 895 5.32 -24.72 -30.39
C LYS A 895 6.11 -25.87 -31.02
N GLN A 896 7.43 -25.94 -30.78
CA GLN A 896 8.30 -27.03 -31.20
C GLN A 896 8.43 -28.13 -30.13
N ASP A 897 7.61 -28.10 -29.08
CA ASP A 897 7.63 -29.02 -27.93
C ASP A 897 8.98 -29.08 -27.21
N LYS A 898 9.75 -27.98 -27.23
CA LYS A 898 10.97 -27.84 -26.45
C LYS A 898 10.63 -27.49 -25.00
N LYS A 899 11.38 -28.07 -24.07
CA LYS A 899 11.32 -27.70 -22.66
C LYS A 899 12.09 -26.41 -22.43
N ILE A 900 11.39 -25.37 -21.97
CA ILE A 900 11.96 -24.03 -21.82
C ILE A 900 12.90 -23.97 -20.62
N TYR A 901 12.53 -24.60 -19.49
CA TYR A 901 13.39 -24.63 -18.31
C TYR A 901 14.77 -25.24 -18.63
N GLU A 902 14.83 -26.31 -19.44
CA GLU A 902 16.10 -26.92 -19.87
C GLU A 902 16.93 -26.00 -20.77
N LEU A 903 16.28 -25.24 -21.65
CA LEU A 903 16.95 -24.24 -22.49
C LEU A 903 17.48 -23.08 -21.64
N LEU A 904 16.70 -22.58 -20.69
CA LEU A 904 17.12 -21.53 -19.77
C LEU A 904 18.28 -21.99 -18.86
N ARG A 905 18.24 -23.23 -18.35
CA ARG A 905 19.35 -23.82 -17.55
C ARG A 905 20.67 -23.91 -18.34
N LYS A 906 20.64 -23.93 -19.68
CA LYS A 906 21.85 -23.88 -20.53
C LYS A 906 22.44 -22.48 -20.62
N GLU A 907 21.60 -21.46 -20.67
CA GLU A 907 22.05 -20.05 -20.78
C GLU A 907 22.40 -19.43 -19.42
N LEU A 908 21.66 -19.82 -18.38
CA LEU A 908 21.94 -19.53 -16.99
C LEU A 908 22.34 -20.84 -16.30
N THR A 909 23.62 -21.17 -16.36
CA THR A 909 24.17 -22.43 -15.82
C THR A 909 24.23 -22.41 -14.30
N VAL A 910 23.07 -22.42 -13.65
CA VAL A 910 22.92 -22.35 -12.18
C VAL A 910 23.47 -23.60 -11.49
N TYR A 911 23.32 -24.76 -12.13
CA TYR A 911 23.65 -26.05 -11.53
C TYR A 911 25.05 -26.53 -12.00
N PRO A 912 25.99 -26.80 -11.08
CA PRO A 912 27.33 -27.29 -11.41
C PRO A 912 27.35 -28.82 -11.62
N VAL A 913 26.65 -29.32 -12.65
CA VAL A 913 26.51 -30.76 -12.98
C VAL A 913 26.93 -31.11 -14.40
#